data_AF-A0A2W7RWI6-F1
#
_entry.id   AF-A0A2W7RWI6-F1
#
_cell.length_a   1.000
_cell.length_b   1.000
_cell.length_c   1.000
_cell.angle_alpha   90.00
_cell.angle_beta   90.00
_cell.angle_gamma   90.00
#
_symmetry.space_group_name_H-M   'P 1'
#
loop_
_entity.id
_entity.type
_entity.pdbx_description
1 polymer ?
#
loop_
_entity_poly.entity_id
_entity_poly.type
_entity_poly.pdbx_seq_one_letter_code
_entity_poly.pdbx_strand_id
1 'polypeptide(L)'
;MIHGICLNTRMRSFLFMYILSILLISSHSFAQENTTVHIYNKLIKTYPYRDANPIPQNNIIYPYYRFDLFTNNSVLKSWKVIELENQYIRVLILPEIGGKIWTAIEKSTGRPFIYDNDVVKFRDVAMRGPWTSGGIEANYGIIGHTPNCATPVDYSIQYKKDGSVSCFIGVLDLLTRTSWQIEINLPKDKAYFTTSSFWYNASSDEQPYYTWMNAAILAKKDLQFIFPGNVYLGHEGQHHNWPINHQNGKHIDWYKENNFGGYKSYHVFGTLNNFFGAYWHDEDFGMGRYSTRADKPGKKLWIWGLSQQGMIWEKLLTDSSGQYTEVQSGRLFNQAEEKSSYTPFKHKGFAPHSTDAWTEYWFPVVKTKGMVMANNIGTLNVIKHHNGIDIYFSPLQKLNDSIVVKSDYKILVEKKLQLNVMQLYHQFIPLVNADSNFTISIGKHLLNYQSNPKSLVLNRPLDLPINYDWNSTDGLYTLGHENMVERNYAEAIKYINQSIQKDSNYTPALIDAAIIHYHNGDDLNSLFFSKRALAINTYQPAANYYYALANVRLDKIPDAKDGFQIAALDPGYRSAAFINLAKVYFKEAQFDKATYYAEQSLYTNYFNVDAYQLLTLIGRITKNIKLQTSSLEKLLSFNSLNHIAAYEKYLLSKNATNQKQFLATITNEFPGQTFLEMAIWYWNIGRNKEAIELLEMSPINTEIQIWKAYLKQQSLPDYLKPDMIFPFRNETNFILKKLMLQFDSWKLKYYSALIERNNNHKDLALKLLKSCDDRPEYAPFYAVRASLYNPEDSLLILHDLLRAYELEPTQWRYANSLVEFYSLHKKLEEAILLAKKTYEYDTANYLMGISYIQTLMQNKEYSTALNLLQSINILPYEGSTVGRNLYRKALLMLAIQQMKLHQYEKALAFIQRSKLWPENLGAGKPYDNMLDESLENWLEYQNYLALQDKNSASLTLQKIIDNSMQQLVIAEGSISPFRYYVTMLAFNVINNPTQKNHFEQQCIKKFPNSADIYRLIKDDKLNERSTLSFLSKMDDNAEIWTEWQRNVLQ
;
A
#
# COMPACT_ATOMS: atom_id res chain seq x y z
N MET A 1 -87.13 -40.78 -14.85
CA MET A 1 -87.09 -39.62 -13.96
C MET A 1 -86.98 -40.12 -12.52
N ILE A 2 -85.96 -39.85 -11.69
CA ILE A 2 -84.72 -39.10 -11.83
C ILE A 2 -83.74 -39.78 -10.85
N HIS A 3 -82.83 -40.61 -11.37
CA HIS A 3 -81.65 -41.14 -10.66
C HIS A 3 -80.51 -40.08 -10.60
N GLY A 4 -80.87 -38.80 -10.52
CA GLY A 4 -80.02 -37.67 -10.91
C GLY A 4 -79.39 -36.84 -9.81
N ILE A 5 -79.36 -37.29 -8.55
CA ILE A 5 -78.93 -36.41 -7.43
C ILE A 5 -77.70 -36.92 -6.66
N CYS A 6 -77.31 -38.20 -6.74
CA CYS A 6 -76.17 -38.70 -5.95
C CYS A 6 -74.78 -38.65 -6.63
N LEU A 7 -74.66 -38.29 -7.91
CA LEU A 7 -73.34 -38.19 -8.57
C LEU A 7 -72.72 -36.79 -8.53
N ASN A 8 -73.49 -35.73 -8.22
CA ASN A 8 -73.01 -34.35 -8.40
C ASN A 8 -72.21 -33.79 -7.20
N THR A 9 -72.35 -34.38 -6.01
CA THR A 9 -71.59 -33.99 -4.81
C THR A 9 -70.22 -34.66 -4.74
N ARG A 10 -70.09 -35.93 -5.14
CA ARG A 10 -68.76 -36.61 -5.18
C ARG A 10 -67.84 -36.04 -6.25
N MET A 11 -68.37 -35.69 -7.43
CA MET A 11 -67.56 -35.09 -8.50
C MET A 11 -67.10 -33.66 -8.16
N ARG A 12 -67.95 -32.86 -7.47
CA ARG A 12 -67.55 -31.52 -6.99
C ARG A 12 -66.51 -31.59 -5.88
N SER A 13 -66.59 -32.55 -4.96
CA SER A 13 -65.56 -32.72 -3.93
C SER A 13 -64.23 -33.24 -4.49
N PHE A 14 -64.25 -34.08 -5.52
CA PHE A 14 -63.02 -34.51 -6.22
C PHE A 14 -62.42 -33.38 -7.05
N LEU A 15 -63.23 -32.58 -7.76
CA LEU A 15 -62.74 -31.43 -8.51
C LEU A 15 -62.20 -30.33 -7.58
N PHE A 16 -62.83 -30.12 -6.42
CA PHE A 16 -62.35 -29.18 -5.41
C PHE A 16 -61.07 -29.67 -4.74
N MET A 17 -60.94 -30.97 -4.42
CA MET A 17 -59.67 -31.53 -3.93
C MET A 17 -58.57 -31.53 -4.99
N TYR A 18 -58.90 -31.73 -6.27
CA TYR A 18 -57.94 -31.69 -7.39
C TYR A 18 -57.48 -30.25 -7.69
N ILE A 19 -58.38 -29.26 -7.60
CA ILE A 19 -58.03 -27.84 -7.70
C ILE A 19 -57.25 -27.38 -6.46
N LEU A 20 -57.56 -27.89 -5.25
CA LEU A 20 -56.79 -27.59 -4.04
C LEU A 20 -55.39 -28.23 -4.09
N SER A 21 -55.24 -29.41 -4.68
CA SER A 21 -53.93 -30.05 -4.88
C SER A 21 -53.13 -29.42 -6.01
N ILE A 22 -53.77 -28.93 -7.08
CA ILE A 22 -53.09 -28.09 -8.10
C ILE A 22 -52.71 -26.72 -7.52
N LEU A 23 -53.54 -26.12 -6.65
CA LEU A 23 -53.20 -24.88 -5.94
C LEU A 23 -52.07 -25.08 -4.91
N LEU A 24 -52.04 -26.21 -4.20
CA LEU A 24 -50.95 -26.59 -3.28
C LEU A 24 -49.65 -27.00 -4.01
N ILE A 25 -49.74 -27.48 -5.27
CA ILE A 25 -48.56 -27.72 -6.12
C ILE A 25 -48.09 -26.41 -6.79
N SER A 26 -48.97 -25.42 -6.98
CA SER A 26 -48.61 -24.09 -7.49
C SER A 26 -48.05 -23.14 -6.42
N SER A 27 -48.13 -23.48 -5.14
CA SER A 27 -47.22 -22.95 -4.13
C SER A 27 -45.86 -23.65 -4.22
N HIS A 28 -45.19 -23.50 -5.36
CA HIS A 28 -43.74 -23.49 -5.36
C HIS A 28 -43.36 -22.30 -4.49
N SER A 29 -43.19 -22.56 -3.19
CA SER A 29 -42.26 -21.77 -2.40
C SER A 29 -40.99 -21.76 -3.25
N PHE A 30 -40.66 -20.63 -3.89
CA PHE A 30 -39.36 -20.44 -4.49
C PHE A 30 -38.37 -20.65 -3.34
N ALA A 31 -37.86 -21.88 -3.22
CA ALA A 31 -36.79 -22.18 -2.31
C ALA A 31 -35.66 -21.24 -2.74
N GLN A 32 -35.27 -20.35 -1.83
CA GLN A 32 -34.22 -19.39 -2.12
C GLN A 32 -32.97 -20.18 -2.53
N GLU A 33 -32.51 -19.96 -3.76
CA GLU A 33 -31.39 -20.71 -4.32
C GLU A 33 -30.13 -20.45 -3.49
N ASN A 34 -29.31 -21.48 -3.30
CA ASN A 34 -28.02 -21.32 -2.63
C ASN A 34 -27.13 -20.38 -3.45
N THR A 35 -26.18 -19.72 -2.79
CA THR A 35 -25.12 -18.99 -3.49
C THR A 35 -24.36 -19.97 -4.38
N THR A 36 -24.12 -19.58 -5.64
CA THR A 36 -23.36 -20.38 -6.61
C THR A 36 -21.93 -19.86 -6.77
N VAL A 37 -21.06 -20.73 -7.30
CA VAL A 37 -19.70 -20.35 -7.72
C VAL A 37 -19.47 -20.81 -9.15
N HIS A 38 -18.98 -19.91 -9.98
CA HIS A 38 -18.51 -20.21 -11.32
C HIS A 38 -17.02 -19.87 -11.42
N ILE A 39 -16.20 -20.87 -11.78
CA ILE A 39 -14.77 -20.68 -12.03
C ILE A 39 -14.54 -20.89 -13.52
N TYR A 40 -14.07 -19.85 -14.21
CA TYR A 40 -13.85 -19.88 -15.65
C TYR A 40 -12.70 -18.96 -16.05
N ASN A 41 -12.27 -19.07 -17.30
CA ASN A 41 -11.29 -18.16 -17.88
C ASN A 41 -12.01 -17.13 -18.74
N LYS A 42 -11.73 -15.84 -18.51
CA LYS A 42 -12.25 -14.72 -19.28
C LYS A 42 -11.11 -14.11 -20.11
N LEU A 43 -11.33 -13.92 -21.41
CA LEU A 43 -10.43 -13.11 -22.23
C LEU A 43 -10.68 -11.64 -21.91
N ILE A 44 -9.65 -10.96 -21.41
CA ILE A 44 -9.70 -9.52 -21.09
C ILE A 44 -8.56 -8.84 -21.83
N LYS A 45 -8.86 -7.70 -22.46
CA LYS A 45 -7.85 -6.84 -23.07
C LYS A 45 -6.89 -6.38 -21.98
N THR A 46 -5.60 -6.68 -22.16
CA THR A 46 -4.57 -6.54 -21.14
C THR A 46 -3.40 -5.75 -21.70
N TYR A 47 -2.93 -4.76 -20.95
CA TYR A 47 -1.71 -4.02 -21.25
C TYR A 47 -0.63 -4.53 -20.29
N PRO A 48 0.24 -5.45 -20.74
CA PRO A 48 1.17 -6.13 -19.85
C PRO A 48 2.31 -5.23 -19.40
N TYR A 49 3.08 -5.74 -18.46
CA TYR A 49 4.38 -5.22 -18.04
C TYR A 49 5.44 -6.32 -18.28
N ARG A 50 6.71 -5.95 -18.31
CA ARG A 50 7.84 -6.88 -18.51
C ARG A 50 9.09 -6.41 -17.77
N ASP A 51 10.18 -7.16 -17.97
CA ASP A 51 11.53 -6.77 -17.56
C ASP A 51 11.69 -6.68 -16.03
N ALA A 52 11.58 -7.85 -15.38
CA ALA A 52 11.92 -8.03 -13.98
C ALA A 52 13.39 -7.67 -13.73
N ASN A 53 13.65 -6.80 -12.76
CA ASN A 53 14.98 -6.33 -12.44
C ASN A 53 15.84 -7.46 -11.82
N PRO A 54 16.93 -7.90 -12.48
CA PRO A 54 17.78 -8.96 -11.97
C PRO A 54 18.73 -8.50 -10.86
N ILE A 55 18.86 -7.18 -10.65
CA ILE A 55 19.72 -6.58 -9.63
C ILE A 55 18.94 -6.51 -8.30
N PRO A 56 19.34 -7.26 -7.26
CA PRO A 56 18.69 -7.18 -5.97
C PRO A 56 18.88 -5.79 -5.37
N GLN A 57 17.78 -5.05 -5.24
CA GLN A 57 17.76 -3.72 -4.62
C GLN A 57 17.84 -3.84 -3.09
N ASN A 58 18.45 -2.86 -2.41
CA ASN A 58 18.46 -2.78 -0.94
C ASN A 58 17.52 -1.68 -0.46
N ASN A 59 16.23 -1.84 -0.73
CA ASN A 59 15.18 -0.88 -0.40
C ASN A 59 13.94 -1.62 0.13
N ILE A 60 12.84 -0.88 0.33
CA ILE A 60 11.61 -1.35 0.95
C ILE A 60 10.92 -2.54 0.25
N ILE A 61 11.33 -2.91 -0.97
CA ILE A 61 10.72 -4.03 -1.71
C ILE A 61 11.52 -5.33 -1.60
N TYR A 62 12.73 -5.32 -1.06
CA TYR A 62 13.53 -6.53 -0.90
C TYR A 62 12.83 -7.50 0.06
N PRO A 63 12.63 -8.79 -0.30
CA PRO A 63 13.35 -9.58 -1.31
C PRO A 63 12.67 -9.72 -2.69
N TYR A 64 11.69 -8.88 -3.00
CA TYR A 64 11.06 -8.89 -4.33
C TYR A 64 11.93 -8.16 -5.37
N TYR A 65 11.65 -8.42 -6.65
CA TYR A 65 12.15 -7.64 -7.78
C TYR A 65 11.08 -6.69 -8.32
N ARG A 66 11.53 -5.55 -8.85
CA ARG A 66 10.71 -4.53 -9.54
C ARG A 66 10.59 -4.85 -11.04
N PHE A 67 9.52 -4.39 -11.66
CA PHE A 67 9.35 -4.30 -13.11
C PHE A 67 9.30 -2.84 -13.53
N ASP A 68 10.07 -2.48 -14.55
CA ASP A 68 10.24 -1.06 -14.94
C ASP A 68 9.63 -0.74 -16.31
N LEU A 69 9.28 -1.76 -17.11
CA LEU A 69 8.79 -1.57 -18.49
C LEU A 69 7.31 -1.88 -18.65
N PHE A 70 6.56 -0.86 -19.08
CA PHE A 70 5.12 -0.88 -19.32
C PHE A 70 4.81 -0.59 -20.79
N THR A 71 3.59 -0.91 -21.24
CA THR A 71 3.20 -0.65 -22.63
C THR A 71 1.79 -0.08 -22.80
N ASN A 72 1.61 0.65 -23.91
CA ASN A 72 0.32 1.07 -24.45
C ASN A 72 -0.22 0.08 -25.50
N ASN A 73 0.48 -1.01 -25.77
CA ASN A 73 0.00 -2.06 -26.66
C ASN A 73 -0.74 -3.11 -25.84
N SER A 74 -1.99 -3.38 -26.23
CA SER A 74 -2.80 -4.40 -25.58
C SER A 74 -2.68 -5.76 -26.26
N VAL A 75 -2.85 -6.82 -25.48
CA VAL A 75 -3.07 -8.19 -25.95
C VAL A 75 -4.35 -8.74 -25.32
N LEU A 76 -5.02 -9.67 -26.00
CA LEU A 76 -6.08 -10.45 -25.35
C LEU A 76 -5.41 -11.51 -24.47
N LYS A 77 -5.62 -11.43 -23.15
CA LYS A 77 -5.09 -12.40 -22.19
C LYS A 77 -6.24 -13.11 -21.49
N SER A 78 -6.08 -14.42 -21.34
CA SER A 78 -6.98 -15.27 -20.56
C SER A 78 -6.67 -15.11 -19.07
N TRP A 79 -7.66 -14.72 -18.29
CA TRP A 79 -7.57 -14.56 -16.83
C TRP A 79 -8.58 -15.46 -16.12
N LYS A 80 -8.15 -16.11 -15.04
CA LYS A 80 -9.04 -16.90 -14.20
C LYS A 80 -9.95 -15.98 -13.39
N VAL A 81 -11.26 -16.20 -13.47
CA VAL A 81 -12.30 -15.50 -12.72
C VAL A 81 -13.00 -16.49 -11.80
N ILE A 82 -13.12 -16.10 -10.53
CA ILE A 82 -14.00 -16.76 -9.54
C ILE A 82 -15.18 -15.83 -9.34
N GLU A 83 -16.37 -16.28 -9.76
CA GLU A 83 -17.61 -15.54 -9.65
C GLU A 83 -18.47 -16.14 -8.55
N LEU A 84 -18.83 -15.33 -7.55
CA LEU A 84 -19.81 -15.66 -6.52
C LEU A 84 -21.13 -14.97 -6.86
N GLU A 85 -22.25 -15.71 -6.85
CA GLU A 85 -23.54 -15.14 -7.21
C GLU A 85 -24.67 -15.64 -6.30
N ASN A 86 -25.55 -14.72 -5.89
CA ASN A 86 -26.83 -15.03 -5.26
C ASN A 86 -27.98 -14.30 -6.00
N GLN A 87 -29.18 -14.24 -5.42
CA GLN A 87 -30.32 -13.57 -6.03
C GLN A 87 -30.11 -12.05 -6.25
N TYR A 88 -29.27 -11.40 -5.46
CA TYR A 88 -29.17 -9.94 -5.35
C TYR A 88 -27.89 -9.36 -5.92
N ILE A 89 -26.75 -10.01 -5.69
CA ILE A 89 -25.44 -9.49 -6.07
C ILE A 89 -24.55 -10.57 -6.70
N ARG A 90 -23.62 -10.09 -7.52
CA ARG A 90 -22.56 -10.89 -8.15
C ARG A 90 -21.20 -10.27 -7.85
N VAL A 91 -20.23 -11.09 -7.46
CA VAL A 91 -18.87 -10.66 -7.04
C VAL A 91 -17.84 -11.42 -7.88
N LEU A 92 -16.96 -10.69 -8.56
CA LEU A 92 -15.91 -11.26 -9.41
C LEU A 92 -14.55 -11.10 -8.73
N ILE A 93 -13.78 -12.18 -8.66
CA ILE A 93 -12.46 -12.22 -8.01
C ILE A 93 -11.42 -12.74 -9.02
N LEU A 94 -10.28 -12.05 -9.11
CA LEU A 94 -9.15 -12.40 -9.97
C LEU A 94 -7.97 -12.91 -9.12
N PRO A 95 -7.86 -14.22 -8.84
CA PRO A 95 -6.77 -14.78 -8.05
C PRO A 95 -5.39 -14.56 -8.66
N GLU A 96 -5.30 -14.33 -9.97
CA GLU A 96 -4.04 -14.09 -10.69
C GLU A 96 -3.55 -12.63 -10.62
N ILE A 97 -4.34 -11.73 -10.03
CA ILE A 97 -4.06 -10.30 -9.86
C ILE A 97 -4.30 -9.91 -8.40
N GLY A 98 -3.42 -10.38 -7.51
CA GLY A 98 -3.46 -10.08 -6.08
C GLY A 98 -4.68 -10.61 -5.32
N GLY A 99 -5.49 -11.47 -5.94
CA GLY A 99 -6.79 -11.86 -5.37
C GLY A 99 -7.81 -10.73 -5.38
N LYS A 100 -7.59 -9.69 -6.20
CA LYS A 100 -8.46 -8.51 -6.27
C LYS A 100 -9.92 -8.90 -6.51
N ILE A 101 -10.83 -8.32 -5.71
CA ILE A 101 -12.26 -8.34 -6.04
C ILE A 101 -12.43 -7.36 -7.19
N TRP A 102 -12.54 -7.85 -8.42
CA TRP A 102 -12.53 -7.02 -9.63
C TRP A 102 -13.72 -6.06 -9.69
N THR A 103 -14.90 -6.57 -9.35
CA THR A 103 -16.14 -5.77 -9.30
C THR A 103 -17.20 -6.49 -8.46
N ALA A 104 -18.21 -5.75 -8.02
CA ALA A 104 -19.43 -6.25 -7.43
C ALA A 104 -20.64 -5.51 -8.00
N ILE A 105 -21.63 -6.28 -8.45
CA ILE A 105 -22.77 -5.81 -9.25
C ILE A 105 -24.07 -6.09 -8.51
N GLU A 106 -24.95 -5.10 -8.46
CA GLU A 106 -26.33 -5.28 -8.01
C GLU A 106 -27.20 -5.72 -9.19
N LYS A 107 -27.88 -6.87 -9.04
CA LYS A 107 -28.47 -7.60 -10.17
C LYS A 107 -29.73 -6.96 -10.74
N SER A 108 -30.55 -6.30 -9.92
CA SER A 108 -31.81 -5.72 -10.41
C SER A 108 -31.60 -4.48 -11.29
N THR A 109 -30.51 -3.75 -11.07
CA THR A 109 -30.10 -2.60 -11.88
C THR A 109 -29.06 -2.94 -12.93
N GLY A 110 -28.33 -4.05 -12.75
CA GLY A 110 -27.18 -4.42 -13.57
C GLY A 110 -25.96 -3.52 -13.35
N ARG A 111 -25.98 -2.67 -12.32
CA ARG A 111 -24.94 -1.65 -12.09
C ARG A 111 -23.87 -2.13 -11.11
N PRO A 112 -22.59 -1.87 -11.39
CA PRO A 112 -21.53 -2.08 -10.42
C PRO A 112 -21.59 -1.03 -9.29
N PHE A 113 -21.60 -1.48 -8.04
CA PHE A 113 -21.39 -0.60 -6.88
C PHE A 113 -19.91 -0.55 -6.44
N ILE A 114 -19.08 -1.43 -7.03
CA ILE A 114 -17.62 -1.38 -7.01
C ILE A 114 -17.15 -1.26 -8.46
N TYR A 115 -16.30 -0.29 -8.77
CA TYR A 115 -15.89 0.07 -10.13
C TYR A 115 -15.45 -1.15 -10.95
N ASP A 116 -16.04 -1.31 -12.14
CA ASP A 116 -15.76 -2.39 -13.09
C ASP A 116 -14.90 -1.85 -14.22
N ASN A 117 -13.61 -2.21 -14.25
CA ASN A 117 -12.71 -1.83 -15.33
C ASN A 117 -12.84 -2.81 -16.51
N ASP A 118 -13.04 -2.29 -17.70
CA ASP A 118 -13.15 -3.04 -18.95
C ASP A 118 -11.84 -3.72 -19.39
N VAL A 119 -10.70 -3.27 -18.85
CA VAL A 119 -9.38 -3.76 -19.22
C VAL A 119 -8.49 -4.05 -18.01
N VAL A 120 -7.50 -4.93 -18.20
CA VAL A 120 -6.39 -5.11 -17.26
C VAL A 120 -5.21 -4.27 -17.75
N LYS A 121 -5.17 -2.99 -17.38
CA LYS A 121 -4.11 -2.07 -17.82
C LYS A 121 -3.11 -1.80 -16.68
N PHE A 122 -1.91 -2.38 -16.78
CA PHE A 122 -0.87 -2.21 -15.75
C PHE A 122 -0.08 -0.91 -15.93
N ARG A 123 0.14 -0.17 -14.83
CA ARG A 123 0.97 1.03 -14.75
C ARG A 123 1.88 1.01 -13.53
N ASP A 124 2.91 1.86 -13.55
CA ASP A 124 3.91 2.01 -12.49
C ASP A 124 3.33 2.78 -11.30
N VAL A 125 2.67 2.06 -10.39
CA VAL A 125 2.01 2.62 -9.19
C VAL A 125 2.34 1.80 -7.95
N ALA A 126 2.43 0.46 -8.06
CA ALA A 126 2.72 -0.41 -6.93
C ALA A 126 4.19 -0.48 -6.55
N MET A 127 4.48 -1.03 -5.37
CA MET A 127 5.86 -1.20 -4.87
C MET A 127 6.79 -1.89 -5.88
N ARG A 128 6.30 -2.92 -6.59
CA ARG A 128 7.07 -3.63 -7.62
C ARG A 128 6.92 -3.02 -9.02
N GLY A 129 6.20 -1.91 -9.16
CA GLY A 129 5.79 -1.32 -10.42
C GLY A 129 4.33 -1.61 -10.77
N PRO A 130 3.98 -2.83 -11.22
CA PRO A 130 2.71 -3.07 -11.90
C PRO A 130 1.52 -3.02 -10.95
N TRP A 131 0.53 -2.23 -11.35
CA TRP A 131 -0.76 -2.09 -10.67
C TRP A 131 -1.88 -1.82 -11.67
N THR A 132 -3.12 -2.20 -11.35
CA THR A 132 -4.32 -1.95 -12.17
C THR A 132 -5.38 -1.17 -11.39
N SER A 133 -6.11 -0.28 -12.06
CA SER A 133 -7.24 0.43 -11.42
C SER A 133 -8.49 -0.44 -11.29
N GLY A 134 -9.32 -0.13 -10.31
CA GLY A 134 -10.62 -0.76 -10.10
C GLY A 134 -10.67 -1.79 -8.99
N GLY A 135 -11.88 -2.26 -8.69
CA GLY A 135 -12.12 -3.33 -7.73
C GLY A 135 -11.87 -2.96 -6.27
N ILE A 136 -11.65 -3.99 -5.45
CA ILE A 136 -11.17 -3.88 -4.07
C ILE A 136 -9.81 -4.58 -3.96
N GLU A 137 -8.80 -3.80 -3.62
CA GLU A 137 -7.43 -4.24 -3.35
C GLU A 137 -7.18 -4.39 -1.85
N ALA A 138 -6.53 -5.50 -1.49
CA ALA A 138 -6.14 -5.82 -0.13
C ALA A 138 -4.68 -5.42 0.13
N ASN A 139 -4.45 -4.47 1.03
CA ASN A 139 -3.11 -4.03 1.40
C ASN A 139 -2.77 -4.50 2.82
N TYR A 140 -1.67 -5.24 2.97
CA TYR A 140 -1.07 -5.71 4.22
C TYR A 140 0.45 -5.59 4.12
N GLY A 141 1.13 -5.29 5.23
CA GLY A 141 2.58 -5.23 5.30
C GLY A 141 3.07 -3.87 5.77
N ILE A 142 3.81 -3.16 4.92
CA ILE A 142 4.49 -1.89 5.26
C ILE A 142 3.72 -0.66 4.74
N ILE A 143 3.28 -0.69 3.48
CA ILE A 143 2.60 0.43 2.80
C ILE A 143 1.59 -0.11 1.77
N GLY A 144 0.76 0.78 1.19
CA GLY A 144 -0.21 0.45 0.16
C GLY A 144 0.41 0.02 -1.17
N HIS A 145 -0.43 -0.53 -2.05
CA HIS A 145 -0.05 -1.09 -3.35
C HIS A 145 1.09 -2.12 -3.23
N THR A 146 0.80 -3.13 -2.42
CA THR A 146 1.76 -4.12 -1.93
C THR A 146 2.44 -4.91 -3.07
N PRO A 147 3.54 -5.64 -2.80
CA PRO A 147 4.24 -6.43 -3.81
C PRO A 147 3.40 -7.52 -4.50
N ASN A 148 2.23 -7.86 -3.95
CA ASN A 148 1.38 -8.95 -4.43
C ASN A 148 0.17 -8.47 -5.23
N CYS A 149 -0.08 -7.15 -5.34
CA CYS A 149 -1.30 -6.62 -5.96
C CYS A 149 -1.51 -7.00 -7.45
N ALA A 150 -0.44 -7.38 -8.15
CA ALA A 150 -0.45 -7.73 -9.56
C ALA A 150 -0.09 -9.19 -9.86
N THR A 151 0.09 -10.03 -8.84
CA THR A 151 0.62 -11.39 -9.01
C THR A 151 -0.31 -12.45 -8.41
N PRO A 152 -0.18 -13.73 -8.82
CA PRO A 152 -1.03 -14.79 -8.31
C PRO A 152 -0.94 -14.97 -6.79
N VAL A 153 -2.08 -15.22 -6.17
CA VAL A 153 -2.21 -15.54 -4.74
C VAL A 153 -2.73 -16.95 -4.53
N ASP A 154 -2.60 -17.47 -3.30
CA ASP A 154 -3.22 -18.75 -2.92
C ASP A 154 -4.73 -18.54 -2.76
N TYR A 155 -5.54 -19.51 -3.21
CA TYR A 155 -6.99 -19.42 -3.03
C TYR A 155 -7.66 -20.78 -2.81
N SER A 156 -8.84 -20.77 -2.17
CA SER A 156 -9.69 -21.95 -2.02
C SER A 156 -11.18 -21.59 -1.96
N ILE A 157 -12.05 -22.53 -2.28
CA ILE A 157 -13.51 -22.35 -2.25
C ILE A 157 -14.13 -23.24 -1.17
N GLN A 158 -15.06 -22.69 -0.39
CA GLN A 158 -15.79 -23.41 0.64
C GLN A 158 -17.30 -23.17 0.53
N TYR A 159 -18.05 -24.26 0.37
CA TYR A 159 -19.52 -24.26 0.46
C TYR A 159 -19.93 -24.45 1.92
N LYS A 160 -20.76 -23.54 2.46
CA LYS A 160 -21.19 -23.58 3.87
C LYS A 160 -22.57 -24.22 4.03
N LYS A 161 -22.83 -24.76 5.23
CA LYS A 161 -24.10 -25.41 5.57
C LYS A 161 -25.31 -24.47 5.52
N ASP A 162 -25.10 -23.17 5.71
CA ASP A 162 -26.16 -22.15 5.60
C ASP A 162 -26.52 -21.82 4.14
N GLY A 163 -25.78 -22.37 3.17
CA GLY A 163 -25.94 -22.14 1.73
C GLY A 163 -25.17 -20.92 1.20
N SER A 164 -24.39 -20.24 2.04
CA SER A 164 -23.41 -19.25 1.60
C SER A 164 -22.17 -19.93 0.99
N VAL A 165 -21.42 -19.18 0.19
CA VAL A 165 -20.13 -19.63 -0.34
C VAL A 165 -19.03 -18.62 -0.03
N SER A 166 -17.84 -19.13 0.25
CA SER A 166 -16.64 -18.34 0.48
C SER A 166 -15.55 -18.65 -0.55
N CYS A 167 -14.90 -17.61 -1.04
CA CYS A 167 -13.60 -17.68 -1.67
C CYS A 167 -12.55 -17.14 -0.69
N PHE A 168 -11.63 -17.99 -0.26
CA PHE A 168 -10.46 -17.55 0.51
C PHE A 168 -9.35 -17.16 -0.46
N ILE A 169 -8.71 -16.04 -0.20
CA ILE A 169 -7.47 -15.62 -0.85
C ILE A 169 -6.41 -15.35 0.23
N GLY A 170 -5.12 -15.56 -0.06
CA GLY A 170 -4.08 -15.31 0.92
C GLY A 170 -2.67 -15.36 0.38
N VAL A 171 -1.76 -14.77 1.15
CA VAL A 171 -0.35 -14.59 0.79
C VAL A 171 0.53 -14.74 2.03
N LEU A 172 1.69 -15.38 1.86
CA LEU A 172 2.86 -15.19 2.71
C LEU A 172 3.61 -13.94 2.21
N ASP A 173 3.54 -12.84 2.97
CA ASP A 173 4.26 -11.62 2.63
C ASP A 173 5.75 -11.80 2.95
N LEU A 174 6.61 -11.74 1.94
CA LEU A 174 8.05 -11.96 2.12
C LEU A 174 8.75 -10.77 2.79
N LEU A 175 8.15 -9.57 2.74
CA LEU A 175 8.71 -8.39 3.40
C LEU A 175 8.74 -8.60 4.92
N THR A 176 7.58 -8.97 5.49
CA THR A 176 7.40 -9.08 6.95
C THR A 176 7.40 -10.52 7.46
N ARG A 177 7.43 -11.52 6.57
CA ARG A 177 7.20 -12.95 6.88
C ARG A 177 5.89 -13.19 7.63
N THR A 178 4.93 -12.26 7.52
CA THR A 178 3.58 -12.44 8.03
C THR A 178 2.70 -13.11 6.98
N SER A 179 1.64 -13.77 7.43
CA SER A 179 0.65 -14.37 6.53
C SER A 179 -0.71 -13.75 6.76
N TRP A 180 -1.35 -13.32 5.68
CA TRP A 180 -2.73 -12.85 5.71
C TRP A 180 -3.60 -13.69 4.79
N GLN A 181 -4.87 -13.83 5.17
CA GLN A 181 -5.91 -14.31 4.29
C GLN A 181 -7.17 -13.47 4.44
N ILE A 182 -7.98 -13.46 3.40
CA ILE A 182 -9.31 -12.86 3.40
C ILE A 182 -10.31 -13.92 2.96
N GLU A 183 -11.34 -14.11 3.76
CA GLU A 183 -12.55 -14.79 3.35
C GLU A 183 -13.49 -13.79 2.66
N ILE A 184 -13.74 -14.00 1.36
CA ILE A 184 -14.76 -13.29 0.60
C ILE A 184 -16.03 -14.15 0.62
N ASN A 185 -16.97 -13.83 1.50
CA ASN A 185 -18.19 -14.62 1.70
C ASN A 185 -19.41 -13.93 1.11
N LEU A 186 -20.22 -14.69 0.37
CA LEU A 186 -21.51 -14.27 -0.16
C LEU A 186 -22.65 -15.11 0.43
N PRO A 187 -23.42 -14.57 1.40
CA PRO A 187 -24.61 -15.22 1.94
C PRO A 187 -25.69 -15.41 0.87
N LYS A 188 -26.48 -16.50 0.95
CA LYS A 188 -27.52 -16.77 -0.06
C LYS A 188 -28.69 -15.78 -0.06
N ASP A 189 -28.96 -15.19 1.11
CA ASP A 189 -30.20 -14.45 1.40
C ASP A 189 -29.97 -12.98 1.75
N LYS A 190 -28.81 -12.42 1.38
CA LYS A 190 -28.42 -11.05 1.74
C LYS A 190 -27.87 -10.28 0.56
N ALA A 191 -28.14 -8.98 0.52
CA ALA A 191 -27.62 -8.04 -0.48
C ALA A 191 -26.30 -7.41 -0.02
N TYR A 192 -25.39 -8.20 0.52
CA TYR A 192 -24.03 -7.79 0.85
C TYR A 192 -23.08 -8.97 0.71
N PHE A 193 -21.80 -8.70 0.49
CA PHE A 193 -20.74 -9.67 0.72
C PHE A 193 -19.83 -9.17 1.85
N THR A 194 -19.08 -10.08 2.45
CA THR A 194 -18.12 -9.72 3.50
C THR A 194 -16.69 -10.03 3.10
N THR A 195 -15.76 -9.23 3.61
CA THR A 195 -14.34 -9.55 3.63
C THR A 195 -13.91 -9.76 5.08
N SER A 196 -13.69 -11.01 5.49
CA SER A 196 -13.18 -11.34 6.82
C SER A 196 -11.68 -11.59 6.75
N SER A 197 -10.91 -10.69 7.37
CA SER A 197 -9.45 -10.74 7.37
C SER A 197 -8.95 -11.59 8.54
N PHE A 198 -7.89 -12.34 8.30
CA PHE A 198 -7.08 -12.99 9.32
C PHE A 198 -5.60 -12.76 9.01
N TRP A 199 -4.89 -12.09 9.90
CA TRP A 199 -3.48 -11.73 9.74
C TRP A 199 -2.68 -12.26 10.94
N TYR A 200 -1.59 -12.95 10.66
CA TYR A 200 -0.74 -13.58 11.67
C TYR A 200 0.73 -13.20 11.46
N ASN A 201 1.34 -12.63 12.50
CA ASN A 201 2.79 -12.46 12.56
C ASN A 201 3.43 -13.78 13.02
N ALA A 202 3.93 -14.57 12.07
CA ALA A 202 4.60 -15.83 12.37
C ALA A 202 6.05 -15.65 12.86
N SER A 203 6.61 -14.45 12.72
CA SER A 203 7.98 -14.16 13.11
C SER A 203 8.09 -13.97 14.63
N SER A 204 9.31 -14.20 15.14
CA SER A 204 9.66 -13.91 16.53
C SER A 204 9.95 -12.42 16.76
N ASP A 205 9.84 -11.59 15.72
CA ASP A 205 10.11 -10.16 15.72
C ASP A 205 8.83 -9.34 15.59
N GLU A 206 8.87 -8.10 16.07
CA GLU A 206 7.85 -7.13 15.72
C GLU A 206 7.96 -6.76 14.24
N GLN A 207 6.81 -6.66 13.56
CA GLN A 207 6.72 -6.32 12.14
C GLN A 207 5.88 -5.05 11.94
N PRO A 208 5.98 -4.33 10.81
CA PRO A 208 5.08 -3.23 10.49
C PRO A 208 3.61 -3.64 10.53
N TYR A 209 2.76 -2.80 11.12
CA TYR A 209 1.30 -3.00 11.15
C TYR A 209 0.61 -2.01 10.21
N TYR A 210 0.63 -2.28 8.89
CA TYR A 210 -0.12 -1.52 7.91
C TYR A 210 -1.17 -2.40 7.23
N THR A 211 -2.44 -1.98 7.26
CA THR A 211 -3.48 -2.62 6.45
C THR A 211 -4.64 -1.70 6.06
N TRP A 212 -4.96 -1.70 4.76
CA TRP A 212 -6.04 -0.94 4.15
C TRP A 212 -6.74 -1.75 3.05
N MET A 213 -8.07 -1.78 3.07
CA MET A 213 -8.88 -2.25 1.94
C MET A 213 -9.18 -1.05 1.05
N ASN A 214 -8.63 -1.02 -0.16
CA ASN A 214 -8.80 0.06 -1.11
C ASN A 214 -9.89 -0.31 -2.12
N ALA A 215 -11.02 0.38 -2.13
CA ALA A 215 -12.13 0.12 -3.04
C ALA A 215 -12.33 1.27 -4.03
N ALA A 216 -12.29 0.97 -5.33
CA ALA A 216 -12.57 1.94 -6.38
C ALA A 216 -14.07 2.06 -6.63
N ILE A 217 -14.54 3.29 -6.82
CA ILE A 217 -15.91 3.62 -7.22
C ILE A 217 -15.89 4.60 -8.40
N LEU A 218 -16.93 4.56 -9.24
CA LEU A 218 -17.01 5.39 -10.45
C LEU A 218 -17.14 6.88 -10.10
N ALA A 219 -16.25 7.70 -10.64
CA ALA A 219 -16.29 9.14 -10.43
C ALA A 219 -17.29 9.80 -11.40
N LYS A 220 -18.29 10.51 -10.86
CA LYS A 220 -19.27 11.28 -11.62
C LYS A 220 -19.55 12.63 -10.96
N LYS A 221 -20.07 13.59 -11.73
CA LYS A 221 -20.33 14.95 -11.24
C LYS A 221 -21.35 14.98 -10.10
N ASP A 222 -22.33 14.08 -10.13
CA ASP A 222 -23.39 13.92 -9.13
C ASP A 222 -23.00 13.02 -7.95
N LEU A 223 -21.75 12.50 -7.93
CA LEU A 223 -21.25 11.67 -6.85
C LEU A 223 -21.07 12.49 -5.56
N GLN A 224 -21.76 12.06 -4.51
CA GLN A 224 -21.55 12.50 -3.14
C GLN A 224 -20.87 11.40 -2.32
N PHE A 225 -19.82 11.78 -1.59
CA PHE A 225 -19.16 10.95 -0.61
C PHE A 225 -19.86 11.06 0.75
N ILE A 226 -20.23 9.93 1.32
CA ILE A 226 -20.95 9.86 2.59
C ILE A 226 -19.99 9.33 3.65
N PHE A 227 -19.19 10.25 4.20
CA PHE A 227 -18.19 9.98 5.23
C PHE A 227 -18.53 10.79 6.48
N PRO A 228 -19.21 10.19 7.48
CA PRO A 228 -19.50 10.89 8.73
C PRO A 228 -18.20 11.27 9.45
N GLY A 229 -18.05 12.56 9.73
CA GLY A 229 -16.83 13.15 10.28
C GLY A 229 -16.95 14.67 10.38
N ASN A 230 -16.03 15.31 11.09
CA ASN A 230 -15.92 16.77 11.16
C ASN A 230 -14.48 17.28 10.94
N VAL A 231 -13.53 16.35 10.83
CA VAL A 231 -12.11 16.59 10.57
C VAL A 231 -11.63 15.55 9.55
N TYR A 232 -10.62 15.83 8.76
CA TYR A 232 -9.84 14.81 8.07
C TYR A 232 -8.34 14.97 8.38
N LEU A 233 -7.59 13.87 8.30
CA LEU A 233 -6.13 13.85 8.44
C LEU A 233 -5.46 13.70 7.08
N GLY A 234 -4.30 14.34 6.90
CA GLY A 234 -3.38 14.05 5.80
C GLY A 234 -2.51 12.81 6.06
N HIS A 235 -1.62 12.49 5.12
CA HIS A 235 -0.66 11.39 5.28
C HIS A 235 0.37 11.71 6.36
N GLU A 236 0.78 12.97 6.43
CA GLU A 236 1.63 13.59 7.42
C GLU A 236 0.99 13.75 8.81
N GLY A 237 -0.27 13.34 8.98
CA GLY A 237 -0.99 13.39 10.26
C GLY A 237 -1.55 14.76 10.65
N GLN A 238 -1.36 15.80 9.83
CA GLN A 238 -1.99 17.11 10.05
C GLN A 238 -3.50 17.03 9.84
N HIS A 239 -4.23 17.89 10.55
CA HIS A 239 -5.69 17.84 10.60
C HIS A 239 -6.32 19.07 9.94
N HIS A 240 -7.46 18.86 9.28
CA HIS A 240 -8.20 19.89 8.55
C HIS A 240 -9.71 19.68 8.70
N ASN A 241 -10.50 20.71 8.40
CA ASN A 241 -11.95 20.64 8.51
C ASN A 241 -12.60 19.73 7.45
N TRP A 242 -13.66 19.04 7.85
CA TRP A 242 -14.51 18.21 6.98
C TRP A 242 -15.99 18.48 7.32
N PRO A 243 -16.94 18.44 6.37
CA PRO A 243 -16.78 18.22 4.92
C PRO A 243 -16.61 19.51 4.10
N ILE A 244 -16.49 20.67 4.76
CA ILE A 244 -16.30 21.96 4.08
C ILE A 244 -14.84 22.37 4.21
N ASN A 245 -14.20 22.69 3.09
CA ASN A 245 -12.88 23.29 3.11
C ASN A 245 -13.00 24.77 3.53
N HIS A 246 -12.44 25.13 4.69
CA HIS A 246 -12.59 26.50 5.22
C HIS A 246 -11.82 27.56 4.42
N GLN A 247 -10.83 27.18 3.63
CA GLN A 247 -10.04 28.14 2.84
C GLN A 247 -10.80 28.62 1.60
N ASN A 248 -11.65 27.77 1.01
CA ASN A 248 -12.36 28.08 -0.25
C ASN A 248 -13.89 27.90 -0.19
N GLY A 249 -14.44 27.45 0.93
CA GLY A 249 -15.88 27.28 1.15
C GLY A 249 -16.53 26.10 0.41
N LYS A 250 -15.75 25.26 -0.29
CA LYS A 250 -16.27 24.15 -1.09
C LYS A 250 -16.65 22.95 -0.23
N HIS A 251 -17.73 22.27 -0.64
CA HIS A 251 -18.18 21.01 -0.08
C HIS A 251 -17.38 19.85 -0.66
N ILE A 252 -16.27 19.50 0.01
CA ILE A 252 -15.32 18.49 -0.46
C ILE A 252 -15.85 17.05 -0.33
N ASP A 253 -17.04 16.88 0.28
CA ASP A 253 -17.84 15.66 0.17
C ASP A 253 -18.55 15.48 -1.18
N TRP A 254 -18.48 16.46 -2.09
CA TRP A 254 -18.95 16.33 -3.47
C TRP A 254 -17.79 16.23 -4.46
N TYR A 255 -17.79 15.21 -5.31
CA TYR A 255 -16.71 14.99 -6.28
C TYR A 255 -16.45 16.23 -7.15
N LYS A 256 -17.50 16.83 -7.72
CA LYS A 256 -17.41 18.01 -8.59
C LYS A 256 -16.76 19.24 -7.94
N GLU A 257 -16.82 19.36 -6.62
CA GLU A 257 -16.30 20.51 -5.87
C GLU A 257 -14.83 20.33 -5.45
N ASN A 258 -14.24 19.17 -5.69
CA ASN A 258 -12.80 18.94 -5.51
C ASN A 258 -11.96 19.51 -6.68
N ASN A 259 -12.51 20.46 -7.44
CA ASN A 259 -11.90 21.10 -8.60
C ASN A 259 -10.91 22.22 -8.22
N PHE A 260 -9.91 21.90 -7.41
CA PHE A 260 -8.83 22.78 -6.99
C PHE A 260 -7.62 21.96 -6.53
N GLY A 261 -6.41 22.53 -6.58
CA GLY A 261 -5.19 21.84 -6.13
C GLY A 261 -4.87 20.56 -6.94
N GLY A 262 -3.99 19.73 -6.38
CA GLY A 262 -3.67 18.40 -6.92
C GLY A 262 -4.67 17.32 -6.50
N TYR A 263 -4.23 16.07 -6.45
CA TYR A 263 -5.00 14.96 -5.88
C TYR A 263 -5.41 15.23 -4.44
N LYS A 264 -6.41 14.49 -3.95
CA LYS A 264 -6.95 14.59 -2.59
C LYS A 264 -6.76 13.29 -1.85
N SER A 265 -6.43 13.39 -0.56
CA SER A 265 -6.34 12.27 0.36
C SER A 265 -6.93 12.71 1.70
N TYR A 266 -8.20 12.39 1.93
CA TYR A 266 -8.94 12.78 3.12
C TYR A 266 -9.13 11.56 4.02
N HIS A 267 -8.39 11.48 5.12
CA HIS A 267 -8.63 10.46 6.14
C HIS A 267 -9.68 10.99 7.14
N VAL A 268 -10.96 10.80 6.83
CA VAL A 268 -12.07 11.39 7.56
C VAL A 268 -12.17 10.82 8.97
N PHE A 269 -12.24 11.72 9.94
CA PHE A 269 -12.09 11.49 11.37
C PHE A 269 -13.05 12.38 12.20
N GLY A 270 -13.05 12.18 13.52
CA GLY A 270 -13.62 13.12 14.48
C GLY A 270 -15.06 12.85 14.93
N THR A 271 -15.70 11.81 14.39
CA THR A 271 -17.00 11.33 14.91
C THR A 271 -17.01 9.83 15.20
N LEU A 272 -17.89 9.41 16.12
CA LEU A 272 -18.14 8.00 16.45
C LEU A 272 -19.09 7.38 15.42
N ASN A 273 -18.53 6.71 14.40
CA ASN A 273 -19.31 6.05 13.38
C ASN A 273 -18.62 4.79 12.79
N ASN A 274 -19.44 3.90 12.22
CA ASN A 274 -19.07 2.54 11.79
C ASN A 274 -19.17 2.33 10.26
N PHE A 275 -19.53 3.35 9.49
CA PHE A 275 -19.80 3.20 8.07
C PHE A 275 -19.24 4.37 7.26
N PHE A 276 -19.08 4.14 5.97
CA PHE A 276 -18.98 5.18 4.95
C PHE A 276 -19.64 4.65 3.67
N GLY A 277 -19.86 5.53 2.71
CA GLY A 277 -20.40 5.15 1.42
C GLY A 277 -20.28 6.27 0.39
N ALA A 278 -20.95 6.07 -0.72
CA ALA A 278 -21.09 7.08 -1.76
C ALA A 278 -22.44 6.92 -2.47
N TYR A 279 -22.94 8.00 -3.04
CA TYR A 279 -24.24 8.03 -3.70
C TYR A 279 -24.20 8.83 -5.00
N TRP A 280 -24.69 8.22 -6.08
CA TRP A 280 -24.91 8.84 -7.39
C TRP A 280 -26.39 9.27 -7.45
N HIS A 281 -26.62 10.56 -7.25
CA HIS A 281 -27.97 11.13 -7.13
C HIS A 281 -28.79 11.01 -8.41
N ASP A 282 -28.17 11.12 -9.58
CA ASP A 282 -28.86 11.00 -10.88
C ASP A 282 -29.32 9.55 -11.13
N GLU A 283 -28.63 8.58 -10.54
CA GLU A 283 -28.89 7.15 -10.72
C GLU A 283 -29.75 6.54 -9.62
N ASP A 284 -30.00 7.29 -8.54
CA ASP A 284 -30.68 6.81 -7.34
C ASP A 284 -30.01 5.56 -6.76
N PHE A 285 -28.68 5.50 -6.87
CA PHE A 285 -27.85 4.33 -6.61
C PHE A 285 -26.59 4.71 -5.82
N GLY A 286 -26.00 3.77 -5.10
CA GLY A 286 -24.83 4.02 -4.28
C GLY A 286 -24.15 2.76 -3.79
N MET A 287 -23.12 2.96 -3.00
CA MET A 287 -22.39 1.91 -2.31
C MET A 287 -22.26 2.25 -0.83
N GLY A 288 -22.25 1.22 -0.01
CA GLY A 288 -22.01 1.33 1.42
C GLY A 288 -21.01 0.30 1.89
N ARG A 289 -20.26 0.71 2.92
CA ARG A 289 -19.31 -0.13 3.62
C ARG A 289 -19.56 0.01 5.12
N TYR A 290 -19.64 -1.12 5.82
CA TYR A 290 -19.80 -1.17 7.27
C TYR A 290 -18.78 -2.10 7.94
N SER A 291 -18.31 -1.70 9.11
CA SER A 291 -17.57 -2.54 10.07
C SER A 291 -17.65 -1.91 11.46
N THR A 292 -17.39 -2.66 12.52
CA THR A 292 -17.33 -1.99 13.83
C THR A 292 -16.16 -1.00 13.85
N ARG A 293 -16.29 0.11 14.58
CA ARG A 293 -15.18 1.07 14.70
C ARG A 293 -13.93 0.45 15.33
N ALA A 294 -14.11 -0.53 16.21
CA ALA A 294 -12.99 -1.26 16.81
C ALA A 294 -12.24 -2.08 15.76
N ASP A 295 -12.93 -2.57 14.73
CA ASP A 295 -12.37 -3.33 13.62
C ASP A 295 -11.69 -2.46 12.57
N LYS A 296 -12.25 -1.31 12.21
CA LYS A 296 -11.63 -0.44 11.19
C LYS A 296 -11.98 1.03 11.43
N PRO A 297 -11.21 1.72 12.28
CA PRO A 297 -11.45 3.11 12.58
C PRO A 297 -11.11 4.06 11.42
N GLY A 298 -10.16 3.69 10.55
CA GLY A 298 -9.69 4.51 9.44
C GLY A 298 -10.65 4.53 8.25
N LYS A 299 -10.88 5.71 7.70
CA LYS A 299 -11.73 5.94 6.53
C LYS A 299 -11.03 6.93 5.62
N LYS A 300 -10.57 6.50 4.45
CA LYS A 300 -9.86 7.36 3.50
C LYS A 300 -10.72 7.56 2.27
N LEU A 301 -10.76 8.79 1.78
CA LEU A 301 -11.25 9.14 0.47
C LEU A 301 -10.08 9.69 -0.33
N TRP A 302 -9.79 9.09 -1.49
CA TRP A 302 -8.76 9.56 -2.39
C TRP A 302 -9.33 9.88 -3.77
N ILE A 303 -8.93 11.03 -4.32
CA ILE A 303 -9.47 11.58 -5.57
C ILE A 303 -8.31 12.07 -6.43
N TRP A 304 -8.28 11.68 -7.70
CA TRP A 304 -7.39 12.32 -8.69
C TRP A 304 -7.59 13.84 -8.72
N GLY A 305 -6.56 14.59 -9.14
CA GLY A 305 -6.75 16.01 -9.46
C GLY A 305 -7.72 16.19 -10.63
N LEU A 306 -8.70 17.08 -10.50
CA LEU A 306 -9.72 17.30 -11.56
C LEU A 306 -9.20 18.13 -12.75
N SER A 307 -7.96 18.64 -12.70
CA SER A 307 -7.27 19.21 -13.87
C SER A 307 -6.67 18.12 -14.76
N GLN A 308 -6.10 18.48 -15.92
CA GLN A 308 -5.45 17.51 -16.80
C GLN A 308 -4.36 16.68 -16.08
N GLN A 309 -3.69 17.26 -15.07
CA GLN A 309 -2.72 16.57 -14.21
C GLN A 309 -3.23 15.24 -13.65
N GLY A 310 -4.48 15.17 -13.19
CA GLY A 310 -5.08 13.91 -12.73
C GLY A 310 -5.90 13.22 -13.82
N MET A 311 -6.59 13.98 -14.68
CA MET A 311 -7.45 13.40 -15.72
C MET A 311 -6.69 12.62 -16.80
N ILE A 312 -5.37 12.82 -16.97
CA ILE A 312 -4.53 11.99 -17.84
C ILE A 312 -4.57 10.50 -17.43
N TRP A 313 -4.79 10.21 -16.14
CA TRP A 313 -4.79 8.85 -15.60
C TRP A 313 -5.96 8.00 -16.05
N GLU A 314 -7.06 8.61 -16.49
CA GLU A 314 -8.19 7.89 -17.09
C GLU A 314 -7.72 7.07 -18.30
N LYS A 315 -7.05 7.71 -19.26
CA LYS A 315 -6.50 7.03 -20.46
C LYS A 315 -5.37 6.06 -20.12
N LEU A 316 -4.62 6.34 -19.05
CA LEU A 316 -3.51 5.50 -18.60
C LEU A 316 -3.99 4.23 -17.86
N LEU A 317 -5.21 4.18 -17.34
CA LEU A 317 -5.66 3.08 -16.47
C LEU A 317 -6.92 2.34 -16.98
N THR A 318 -7.65 2.91 -17.92
CA THR A 318 -8.80 2.27 -18.58
C THR A 318 -8.84 2.65 -20.07
N ASP A 319 -9.70 1.99 -20.85
CA ASP A 319 -10.00 2.38 -22.24
C ASP A 319 -11.33 3.14 -22.33
N SER A 320 -12.36 2.72 -21.57
CA SER A 320 -13.70 3.29 -21.70
C SER A 320 -14.51 3.37 -20.40
N SER A 321 -13.97 2.94 -19.26
CA SER A 321 -14.73 2.82 -18.00
C SER A 321 -14.87 4.14 -17.22
N GLY A 322 -14.22 5.21 -17.69
CA GLY A 322 -14.26 6.54 -17.08
C GLY A 322 -13.27 6.71 -15.93
N GLN A 323 -13.31 7.86 -15.27
CA GLN A 323 -12.48 8.11 -14.09
C GLN A 323 -13.04 7.41 -12.84
N TYR A 324 -12.18 7.09 -11.89
CA TYR A 324 -12.56 6.52 -10.60
C TYR A 324 -12.04 7.35 -9.43
N THR A 325 -12.54 7.05 -8.24
CA THR A 325 -12.07 7.55 -6.94
C THR A 325 -12.01 6.36 -5.98
N GLU A 326 -11.20 6.47 -4.94
CA GLU A 326 -10.95 5.40 -4.00
C GLU A 326 -11.56 5.71 -2.64
N VAL A 327 -12.34 4.77 -2.12
CA VAL A 327 -12.86 4.76 -0.77
C VAL A 327 -12.20 3.61 -0.01
N GLN A 328 -11.44 3.93 1.04
CA GLN A 328 -10.60 2.96 1.71
C GLN A 328 -10.90 2.83 3.20
N SER A 329 -10.56 1.66 3.73
CA SER A 329 -10.83 1.23 5.10
C SER A 329 -9.55 0.75 5.79
N GLY A 330 -9.20 1.36 6.91
CA GLY A 330 -7.93 1.13 7.60
C GLY A 330 -8.06 0.72 9.07
N ARG A 331 -7.04 0.01 9.58
CA ARG A 331 -6.90 -0.27 11.02
C ARG A 331 -6.33 0.92 11.81
N LEU A 332 -5.64 1.84 11.13
CA LEU A 332 -5.11 3.09 11.68
C LEU A 332 -5.96 4.28 11.22
N PHE A 333 -5.81 5.44 11.86
CA PHE A 333 -6.61 6.63 11.50
C PHE A 333 -6.23 7.21 10.14
N ASN A 334 -4.94 7.20 9.79
CA ASN A 334 -4.40 7.62 8.50
C ASN A 334 -3.42 6.56 7.95
N GLN A 335 -3.12 6.68 6.65
CA GLN A 335 -1.95 6.03 6.05
C GLN A 335 -0.74 6.89 6.40
N ALA A 336 -0.19 6.68 7.59
CA ALA A 336 0.94 7.44 8.12
C ALA A 336 2.16 7.36 7.19
N GLU A 337 2.75 8.52 6.93
CA GLU A 337 4.07 8.68 6.32
C GLU A 337 5.08 9.20 7.36
N GLU A 338 6.36 9.33 6.99
CA GLU A 338 7.45 9.76 7.88
C GLU A 338 7.11 11.01 8.71
N LYS A 339 6.47 12.02 8.11
CA LYS A 339 6.09 13.27 8.81
C LYS A 339 5.00 13.04 9.88
N SER A 340 4.20 11.97 9.76
CA SER A 340 3.19 11.58 10.74
C SER A 340 3.81 11.23 12.10
N SER A 341 5.07 10.78 12.12
CA SER A 341 5.86 10.53 13.34
C SER A 341 5.94 11.78 14.24
N TYR A 342 5.88 12.97 13.64
CA TYR A 342 5.87 14.27 14.32
C TYR A 342 4.47 14.74 14.74
N THR A 343 3.48 13.85 14.74
CA THR A 343 2.11 14.11 15.19
C THR A 343 1.70 13.07 16.24
N PRO A 344 0.50 13.18 16.85
CA PRO A 344 -0.06 12.10 17.65
C PRO A 344 -0.39 10.82 16.86
N PHE A 345 -0.40 10.87 15.52
CA PHE A 345 -0.78 9.77 14.64
C PHE A 345 0.44 8.96 14.17
N LYS A 346 1.07 8.26 15.11
CA LYS A 346 2.27 7.45 14.90
C LYS A 346 2.00 6.12 14.20
N HIS A 347 3.08 5.50 13.73
CA HIS A 347 3.04 4.13 13.22
C HIS A 347 2.69 3.13 14.33
N LYS A 348 2.37 1.90 13.93
CA LYS A 348 2.08 0.81 14.87
C LYS A 348 2.88 -0.42 14.47
N GLY A 349 3.47 -1.09 15.45
CA GLY A 349 4.09 -2.40 15.28
C GLY A 349 3.10 -3.55 15.49
N PHE A 350 3.41 -4.69 14.87
CA PHE A 350 2.67 -5.94 14.91
C PHE A 350 3.46 -6.94 15.75
N ALA A 351 3.02 -7.16 16.98
CA ALA A 351 3.75 -7.94 17.97
C ALA A 351 4.09 -9.37 17.50
N PRO A 352 5.22 -9.96 17.96
CA PRO A 352 5.60 -11.34 17.65
C PRO A 352 4.49 -12.35 17.96
N HIS A 353 4.29 -13.36 17.11
CA HIS A 353 3.31 -14.43 17.31
C HIS A 353 1.87 -13.95 17.61
N SER A 354 1.54 -12.71 17.26
CA SER A 354 0.22 -12.14 17.47
C SER A 354 -0.66 -12.34 16.23
N THR A 355 -1.97 -12.38 16.48
CA THR A 355 -3.00 -12.55 15.46
C THR A 355 -3.97 -11.38 15.53
N ASP A 356 -4.42 -10.90 14.39
CA ASP A 356 -5.53 -9.97 14.31
C ASP A 356 -6.55 -10.42 13.25
N ALA A 357 -7.83 -10.18 13.52
CA ALA A 357 -8.93 -10.63 12.69
C ALA A 357 -10.14 -9.72 12.83
N TRP A 358 -10.81 -9.45 11.71
CA TRP A 358 -11.97 -8.56 11.64
C TRP A 358 -12.82 -8.83 10.40
N THR A 359 -14.03 -8.27 10.34
CA THR A 359 -14.94 -8.42 9.18
C THR A 359 -15.47 -7.06 8.71
N GLU A 360 -15.51 -6.89 7.39
CA GLU A 360 -16.15 -5.75 6.73
C GLU A 360 -17.29 -6.22 5.83
N TYR A 361 -18.27 -5.34 5.62
CA TYR A 361 -19.48 -5.57 4.83
C TYR A 361 -19.51 -4.55 3.69
N TRP A 362 -19.79 -5.03 2.48
CA TRP A 362 -19.86 -4.22 1.26
C TRP A 362 -21.20 -4.47 0.57
N PHE A 363 -21.91 -3.40 0.23
CA PHE A 363 -23.29 -3.51 -0.26
C PHE A 363 -23.70 -2.37 -1.20
N PRO A 364 -24.65 -2.62 -2.11
CA PRO A 364 -25.30 -1.58 -2.89
C PRO A 364 -26.31 -0.79 -2.05
N VAL A 365 -26.58 0.43 -2.47
CA VAL A 365 -27.57 1.33 -1.88
C VAL A 365 -28.54 1.75 -2.98
N VAL A 366 -29.80 1.33 -2.89
CA VAL A 366 -30.76 1.46 -4.00
C VAL A 366 -31.96 2.29 -3.55
N LYS A 367 -32.25 3.37 -4.28
CA LYS A 367 -33.45 4.23 -4.15
C LYS A 367 -33.66 4.93 -2.82
N THR A 368 -32.63 5.02 -1.97
CA THR A 368 -32.73 5.68 -0.65
C THR A 368 -32.54 7.19 -0.70
N LYS A 369 -32.25 7.79 -1.86
CA LYS A 369 -32.00 9.23 -2.05
C LYS A 369 -30.82 9.78 -1.22
N GLY A 370 -29.85 8.93 -0.90
CA GLY A 370 -28.72 9.24 -0.02
C GLY A 370 -28.59 8.24 1.14
N MET A 371 -27.84 8.62 2.18
CA MET A 371 -27.61 7.82 3.39
C MET A 371 -27.22 8.74 4.55
N VAL A 372 -27.80 8.48 5.72
CA VAL A 372 -27.39 9.09 7.01
C VAL A 372 -26.90 8.05 8.01
N MET A 373 -27.24 6.77 7.80
CA MET A 373 -26.81 5.65 8.63
C MET A 373 -26.85 4.35 7.82
N ALA A 374 -25.85 3.49 7.98
CA ALA A 374 -25.88 2.15 7.41
C ALA A 374 -25.15 1.12 8.30
N ASN A 375 -25.61 -0.12 8.26
CA ASN A 375 -24.93 -1.29 8.82
C ASN A 375 -25.33 -2.56 8.06
N ASN A 376 -24.98 -3.73 8.59
CA ASN A 376 -25.32 -5.04 8.00
C ASN A 376 -26.83 -5.35 7.97
N ILE A 377 -27.69 -4.51 8.56
CA ILE A 377 -29.17 -4.66 8.53
C ILE A 377 -29.78 -3.92 7.35
N GLY A 378 -29.29 -2.72 7.05
CA GLY A 378 -29.89 -1.86 6.04
C GLY A 378 -29.26 -0.48 5.94
N THR A 379 -29.71 0.28 4.94
CA THR A 379 -29.36 1.68 4.74
C THR A 379 -30.56 2.56 5.08
N LEU A 380 -30.33 3.56 5.92
CA LEU A 380 -31.30 4.59 6.29
C LEU A 380 -30.85 5.94 5.73
N ASN A 381 -31.78 6.66 5.13
CA ASN A 381 -31.64 8.06 4.78
C ASN A 381 -32.81 8.86 5.34
N VAL A 382 -32.54 10.13 5.64
CA VAL A 382 -33.55 11.07 6.12
C VAL A 382 -33.38 12.40 5.41
N ILE A 383 -34.45 12.88 4.77
CA ILE A 383 -34.49 14.21 4.15
C ILE A 383 -35.37 15.09 5.04
N LYS A 384 -34.79 16.19 5.54
CA LYS A 384 -35.53 17.17 6.34
C LYS A 384 -36.21 18.18 5.43
N HIS A 385 -37.46 18.50 5.76
CA HIS A 385 -38.26 19.56 5.15
C HIS A 385 -38.68 20.57 6.21
N HIS A 386 -39.27 21.68 5.79
CA HIS A 386 -39.77 22.72 6.71
C HIS A 386 -40.94 22.24 7.61
N ASN A 387 -41.67 21.20 7.21
CA ASN A 387 -42.86 20.69 7.90
C ASN A 387 -42.74 19.24 8.41
N GLY A 388 -41.58 18.60 8.26
CA GLY A 388 -41.41 17.20 8.61
C GLY A 388 -40.16 16.55 8.02
N ILE A 389 -40.13 15.22 8.05
CA ILE A 389 -39.02 14.40 7.55
C ILE A 389 -39.53 13.29 6.63
N ASP A 390 -38.82 13.05 5.53
CA ASP A 390 -38.94 11.82 4.77
C ASP A 390 -37.94 10.79 5.29
N ILE A 391 -38.42 9.60 5.61
CA ILE A 391 -37.59 8.46 6.01
C ILE A 391 -37.56 7.46 4.85
N TYR A 392 -36.36 7.14 4.37
CA TYR A 392 -36.11 6.07 3.41
C TYR A 392 -35.27 4.98 4.08
N PHE A 393 -35.74 3.73 4.03
CA PHE A 393 -34.99 2.59 4.55
C PHE A 393 -35.03 1.43 3.57
N SER A 394 -33.87 0.83 3.29
CA SER A 394 -33.75 -0.37 2.46
C SER A 394 -32.95 -1.43 3.21
N PRO A 395 -33.56 -2.60 3.52
CA PRO A 395 -32.88 -3.64 4.30
C PRO A 395 -31.98 -4.50 3.41
N LEU A 396 -30.82 -4.90 3.92
CA LEU A 396 -29.88 -5.79 3.21
C LEU A 396 -30.14 -7.28 3.45
N GLN A 397 -31.10 -7.58 4.31
CA GLN A 397 -31.57 -8.93 4.64
C GLN A 397 -33.07 -8.86 4.96
N LYS A 398 -33.78 -9.98 4.94
CA LYS A 398 -35.21 -9.98 5.26
C LYS A 398 -35.43 -9.41 6.66
N LEU A 399 -36.32 -8.42 6.79
CA LEU A 399 -36.60 -7.75 8.04
C LEU A 399 -38.05 -7.97 8.47
N ASN A 400 -38.24 -8.41 9.72
CA ASN A 400 -39.55 -8.54 10.36
C ASN A 400 -39.47 -7.97 11.78
N ASP A 401 -39.40 -6.65 11.89
CA ASP A 401 -39.14 -5.96 13.15
C ASP A 401 -39.76 -4.55 13.16
N SER A 402 -39.64 -3.82 14.26
CA SER A 402 -40.25 -2.51 14.45
C SER A 402 -39.44 -1.35 13.87
N ILE A 403 -40.10 -0.25 13.54
CA ILE A 403 -39.52 1.07 13.41
C ILE A 403 -40.15 1.99 14.45
N VAL A 404 -39.31 2.72 15.18
CA VAL A 404 -39.71 3.71 16.18
C VAL A 404 -39.06 5.04 15.85
N VAL A 405 -39.87 6.08 15.70
CA VAL A 405 -39.42 7.46 15.48
C VAL A 405 -39.84 8.30 16.67
N LYS A 406 -38.88 8.95 17.31
CA LYS A 406 -39.12 9.83 18.45
C LYS A 406 -38.60 11.22 18.16
N SER A 407 -39.31 12.25 18.62
CA SER A 407 -38.84 13.63 18.66
C SER A 407 -39.10 14.20 20.04
N ASP A 408 -38.10 14.85 20.64
CA ASP A 408 -38.17 15.41 22.00
C ASP A 408 -38.76 14.41 23.03
N TYR A 409 -38.30 13.16 22.96
CA TYR A 409 -38.73 12.00 23.78
C TYR A 409 -40.17 11.50 23.55
N LYS A 410 -40.99 12.16 22.73
CA LYS A 410 -42.30 11.65 22.30
C LYS A 410 -42.18 10.70 21.12
N ILE A 411 -42.92 9.59 21.15
CA ILE A 411 -43.05 8.65 20.04
C ILE A 411 -43.97 9.28 19.00
N LEU A 412 -43.46 9.49 17.78
CA LEU A 412 -44.23 9.97 16.64
C LEU A 412 -44.76 8.80 15.80
N VAL A 413 -43.95 7.75 15.65
CA VAL A 413 -44.29 6.53 14.93
C VAL A 413 -43.74 5.34 15.69
N GLU A 414 -44.56 4.30 15.84
CA GLU A 414 -44.16 2.97 16.26
C GLU A 414 -44.96 1.97 15.45
N LYS A 415 -44.28 1.18 14.60
CA LYS A 415 -44.96 0.18 13.77
C LYS A 415 -44.06 -0.99 13.43
N LYS A 416 -44.69 -2.11 13.07
CA LYS A 416 -43.99 -3.29 12.57
C LYS A 416 -43.74 -3.17 11.06
N LEU A 417 -42.51 -3.47 10.64
CA LEU A 417 -42.07 -3.57 9.27
C LEU A 417 -41.86 -5.04 8.90
N GLN A 418 -42.41 -5.45 7.76
CA GLN A 418 -42.13 -6.72 7.13
C GLN A 418 -41.65 -6.42 5.71
N LEU A 419 -40.32 -6.43 5.53
CA LEU A 419 -39.66 -6.03 4.29
C LEU A 419 -38.80 -7.17 3.76
N ASN A 420 -38.90 -7.44 2.46
CA ASN A 420 -37.98 -8.29 1.74
C ASN A 420 -36.63 -7.57 1.52
N VAL A 421 -35.60 -8.34 1.15
CA VAL A 421 -34.27 -7.79 0.84
C VAL A 421 -34.37 -6.73 -0.26
N MET A 422 -33.72 -5.58 -0.03
CA MET A 422 -33.76 -4.38 -0.88
C MET A 422 -35.15 -3.78 -1.15
N GLN A 423 -36.19 -4.21 -0.41
CA GLN A 423 -37.51 -3.59 -0.50
C GLN A 423 -37.49 -2.22 0.17
N LEU A 424 -37.59 -1.16 -0.64
CA LEU A 424 -37.61 0.21 -0.14
C LEU A 424 -38.86 0.46 0.72
N TYR A 425 -38.61 1.00 1.90
CA TYR A 425 -39.60 1.59 2.78
C TYR A 425 -39.47 3.12 2.74
N HIS A 426 -40.60 3.81 2.57
CA HIS A 426 -40.68 5.26 2.58
C HIS A 426 -41.87 5.72 3.43
N GLN A 427 -41.66 6.72 4.29
CA GLN A 427 -42.74 7.40 5.01
C GLN A 427 -42.34 8.86 5.31
N PHE A 428 -43.25 9.79 5.02
CA PHE A 428 -43.20 11.16 5.53
C PHE A 428 -43.76 11.22 6.97
N ILE A 429 -43.10 11.94 7.86
CA ILE A 429 -43.52 12.17 9.25
C ILE A 429 -43.52 13.67 9.53
N PRO A 430 -44.66 14.25 9.92
CA PRO A 430 -44.71 15.66 10.30
C PRO A 430 -43.92 15.91 11.59
N LEU A 431 -43.19 17.02 11.64
CA LEU A 431 -42.53 17.51 12.85
C LEU A 431 -43.22 18.79 13.33
N VAL A 432 -43.36 18.93 14.64
CA VAL A 432 -43.96 20.14 15.25
C VAL A 432 -43.06 21.36 15.03
N ASN A 433 -41.75 21.16 15.04
CA ASN A 433 -40.73 22.16 14.73
C ASN A 433 -39.68 21.55 13.79
N ALA A 434 -39.32 22.26 12.72
CA ALA A 434 -38.32 21.82 11.73
C ALA A 434 -36.93 21.58 12.37
N ASP A 435 -36.62 22.31 13.44
CA ASP A 435 -35.34 22.22 14.15
C ASP A 435 -35.31 21.16 15.26
N SER A 436 -36.45 20.49 15.55
CA SER A 436 -36.50 19.47 16.58
C SER A 436 -35.54 18.32 16.28
N ASN A 437 -34.87 17.85 17.32
CA ASN A 437 -34.07 16.64 17.23
C ASN A 437 -34.98 15.42 17.26
N PHE A 438 -34.57 14.38 16.54
CA PHE A 438 -35.28 13.12 16.48
C PHE A 438 -34.33 11.92 16.45
N THR A 439 -34.87 10.78 16.82
CA THR A 439 -34.19 9.48 16.78
C THR A 439 -35.03 8.49 15.99
N ILE A 440 -34.38 7.70 15.16
CA ILE A 440 -35.00 6.59 14.43
C ILE A 440 -34.32 5.31 14.88
N SER A 441 -35.12 4.35 15.34
CA SER A 441 -34.66 3.01 15.71
C SER A 441 -35.37 1.98 14.85
N ILE A 442 -34.60 1.10 14.21
CA ILE A 442 -35.10 -0.06 13.46
C ILE A 442 -34.66 -1.33 14.18
N GLY A 443 -35.62 -2.24 14.34
CA GLY A 443 -35.56 -3.35 15.26
C GLY A 443 -35.34 -2.91 16.71
N LYS A 444 -35.25 -3.86 17.65
CA LYS A 444 -34.83 -3.56 19.03
C LYS A 444 -33.36 -3.06 19.05
N HIS A 445 -33.12 -1.86 18.53
CA HIS A 445 -31.82 -1.20 18.36
C HIS A 445 -30.87 -1.84 17.33
N LEU A 446 -31.38 -2.55 16.33
CA LEU A 446 -30.57 -3.13 15.25
C LEU A 446 -29.91 -2.05 14.37
N LEU A 447 -30.59 -0.93 14.17
CA LEU A 447 -30.04 0.29 13.57
C LEU A 447 -30.62 1.50 14.31
N ASN A 448 -29.76 2.41 14.74
CA ASN A 448 -30.17 3.65 15.41
C ASN A 448 -29.55 4.85 14.73
N TYR A 449 -30.36 5.89 14.54
CA TYR A 449 -29.93 7.18 14.04
C TYR A 449 -30.42 8.28 14.99
N GLN A 450 -29.58 9.30 15.18
CA GLN A 450 -29.90 10.51 15.93
C GLN A 450 -29.60 11.71 15.03
N SER A 451 -30.53 12.65 14.96
CA SER A 451 -30.39 13.83 14.08
C SER A 451 -29.43 14.90 14.62
N ASN A 452 -29.05 14.83 15.90
CA ASN A 452 -28.13 15.79 16.51
C ASN A 452 -26.68 15.41 16.20
N PRO A 453 -25.96 16.14 15.33
CA PRO A 453 -24.59 15.78 14.94
C PRO A 453 -23.60 15.86 16.12
N LYS A 454 -23.88 16.70 17.14
CA LYS A 454 -22.99 16.89 18.28
C LYS A 454 -22.88 15.65 19.18
N SER A 455 -23.84 14.72 19.14
CA SER A 455 -23.82 13.53 20.00
C SER A 455 -22.73 12.52 19.64
N LEU A 456 -22.15 12.63 18.43
CA LEU A 456 -21.14 11.71 17.93
C LEU A 456 -19.73 12.34 17.83
N VAL A 457 -19.57 13.63 18.10
CA VAL A 457 -18.28 14.32 17.97
C VAL A 457 -17.30 13.83 19.04
N LEU A 458 -16.09 13.49 18.61
CA LEU A 458 -14.99 13.06 19.47
C LEU A 458 -14.10 14.25 19.85
N ASN A 459 -13.59 14.27 21.07
CA ASN A 459 -12.62 15.25 21.56
C ASN A 459 -11.26 14.58 21.83
N ARG A 460 -10.63 14.05 20.76
CA ARG A 460 -9.29 13.43 20.84
C ARG A 460 -8.21 14.48 20.56
N PRO A 461 -7.01 14.38 21.16
CA PRO A 461 -5.88 15.23 20.80
C PRO A 461 -5.53 15.09 19.32
N LEU A 462 -5.36 16.21 18.62
CA LEU A 462 -4.96 16.28 17.22
C LEU A 462 -3.52 16.79 17.04
N ASP A 463 -3.02 17.55 18.02
CA ASP A 463 -1.69 18.16 18.01
C ASP A 463 -0.80 17.59 19.11
N LEU A 464 0.51 17.64 18.88
CA LEU A 464 1.49 17.40 19.93
C LEU A 464 1.55 18.56 20.94
N PRO A 465 2.04 18.32 22.17
CA PRO A 465 2.37 19.40 23.10
C PRO A 465 3.38 20.38 22.47
N ILE A 466 3.12 21.68 22.56
CA ILE A 466 3.96 22.72 21.95
C ILE A 466 5.41 22.76 22.48
N ASN A 467 5.64 22.17 23.64
CA ASN A 467 6.92 22.09 24.32
C ASN A 467 7.60 20.71 24.23
N TYR A 468 7.16 19.83 23.31
CA TYR A 468 7.81 18.55 23.09
C TYR A 468 9.19 18.74 22.44
N ASP A 469 10.25 18.23 23.08
CA ASP A 469 11.64 18.36 22.61
C ASP A 469 12.11 17.08 21.91
N TRP A 470 12.26 17.14 20.59
CA TRP A 470 12.76 16.04 19.75
C TRP A 470 14.23 15.69 20.00
N ASN A 471 15.00 16.57 20.64
CA ASN A 471 16.40 16.32 21.02
C ASN A 471 16.55 15.78 22.45
N SER A 472 15.45 15.60 23.18
CA SER A 472 15.45 14.92 24.47
C SER A 472 15.74 13.42 24.32
N THR A 473 16.04 12.74 25.42
CA THR A 473 16.18 11.27 25.43
C THR A 473 14.94 10.59 24.84
N ASP A 474 13.73 11.01 25.25
CA ASP A 474 12.47 10.46 24.75
C ASP A 474 12.20 10.82 23.28
N GLY A 475 12.52 12.05 22.87
CA GLY A 475 12.36 12.50 21.48
C GLY A 475 13.21 11.69 20.50
N LEU A 476 14.49 11.47 20.83
CA LEU A 476 15.39 10.65 20.03
C LEU A 476 14.98 9.18 20.05
N TYR A 477 14.57 8.64 21.20
CA TYR A 477 14.01 7.29 21.28
C TYR A 477 12.79 7.16 20.36
N THR A 478 11.86 8.11 20.42
CA THR A 478 10.63 8.09 19.60
C THR A 478 10.96 8.08 18.11
N LEU A 479 11.91 8.90 17.65
CA LEU A 479 12.37 8.88 16.26
C LEU A 479 13.02 7.54 15.87
N GLY A 480 13.81 6.97 16.77
CA GLY A 480 14.40 5.64 16.58
C GLY A 480 13.35 4.53 16.49
N HIS A 481 12.35 4.57 17.37
CA HIS A 481 11.26 3.61 17.41
C HIS A 481 10.38 3.68 16.15
N GLU A 482 9.98 4.87 15.72
CA GLU A 482 9.19 5.04 14.49
C GLU A 482 9.95 4.49 13.27
N ASN A 483 11.24 4.82 13.12
CA ASN A 483 12.08 4.25 12.06
C ASN A 483 12.19 2.73 12.15
N MET A 484 12.26 2.14 13.35
CA MET A 484 12.27 0.69 13.53
C MET A 484 10.96 0.05 13.08
N VAL A 485 9.81 0.62 13.46
CA VAL A 485 8.47 0.17 13.06
C VAL A 485 8.25 0.30 11.55
N GLU A 486 8.88 1.27 10.90
CA GLU A 486 8.90 1.43 9.44
C GLU A 486 9.96 0.56 8.73
N ARG A 487 10.72 -0.26 9.47
CA ARG A 487 11.85 -1.10 9.00
C ARG A 487 13.05 -0.33 8.44
N ASN A 488 13.18 0.95 8.78
CA ASN A 488 14.39 1.72 8.53
C ASN A 488 15.43 1.50 9.63
N TYR A 489 15.85 0.25 9.83
CA TYR A 489 16.70 -0.17 10.96
C TYR A 489 18.06 0.54 10.99
N ALA A 490 18.64 0.86 9.83
CA ALA A 490 19.89 1.59 9.72
C ALA A 490 19.80 3.01 10.29
N GLU A 491 18.66 3.68 10.13
CA GLU A 491 18.42 5.00 10.70
C GLU A 491 17.93 4.90 12.16
N ALA A 492 17.07 3.92 12.45
CA ALA A 492 16.58 3.65 13.79
C ALA A 492 17.72 3.51 14.81
N ILE A 493 18.74 2.70 14.51
CA ILE A 493 19.84 2.45 15.43
C ILE A 493 20.69 3.70 15.70
N LYS A 494 20.74 4.67 14.77
CA LYS A 494 21.44 5.95 14.99
C LYS A 494 20.74 6.76 16.07
N TYR A 495 19.43 6.96 15.95
CA TYR A 495 18.64 7.69 16.94
C TYR A 495 18.58 6.98 18.29
N ILE A 496 18.41 5.65 18.29
CA ILE A 496 18.46 4.83 19.51
C ILE A 496 19.82 4.99 20.23
N ASN A 497 20.94 4.93 19.49
CA ASN A 497 22.26 5.15 20.08
C ASN A 497 22.43 6.58 20.62
N GLN A 498 21.91 7.60 19.94
CA GLN A 498 21.92 8.98 20.46
C GLN A 498 21.09 9.12 21.74
N SER A 499 19.94 8.45 21.84
CA SER A 499 19.16 8.37 23.07
C SER A 499 19.96 7.72 24.20
N ILE A 500 20.63 6.59 23.95
CA ILE A 500 21.48 5.89 24.93
C ILE A 500 22.69 6.74 25.34
N GLN A 501 23.24 7.54 24.42
CA GLN A 501 24.34 8.45 24.75
C GLN A 501 23.90 9.57 25.69
N LYS A 502 22.65 10.04 25.59
CA LYS A 502 22.09 11.04 26.51
C LYS A 502 21.72 10.46 27.87
N ASP A 503 21.15 9.27 27.88
CA ASP A 503 20.88 8.52 29.10
C ASP A 503 21.19 7.03 28.87
N SER A 504 22.33 6.60 29.41
CA SER A 504 22.84 5.24 29.23
C SER A 504 21.94 4.16 29.82
N ASN A 505 21.00 4.54 30.71
CA ASN A 505 20.09 3.65 31.40
C ASN A 505 18.64 3.80 30.92
N TYR A 506 18.40 4.50 29.81
CA TYR A 506 17.07 4.63 29.24
C TYR A 506 16.58 3.28 28.67
N THR A 507 15.84 2.54 29.50
CA THR A 507 15.42 1.16 29.24
C THR A 507 14.71 0.97 27.88
N PRO A 508 13.78 1.83 27.43
CA PRO A 508 13.15 1.67 26.11
C PRO A 508 14.15 1.62 24.95
N ALA A 509 15.16 2.50 24.94
CA ALA A 509 16.17 2.51 23.90
C ALA A 509 17.09 1.27 23.97
N LEU A 510 17.41 0.77 25.17
CA LEU A 510 18.15 -0.49 25.32
C LEU A 510 17.38 -1.68 24.75
N ILE A 511 16.06 -1.72 24.93
CA ILE A 511 15.21 -2.78 24.36
C ILE A 511 15.23 -2.71 22.85
N ASP A 512 14.94 -1.54 22.25
CA ASP A 512 14.88 -1.40 20.79
C ASP A 512 16.25 -1.69 20.14
N ALA A 513 17.35 -1.35 20.79
CA ALA A 513 18.69 -1.79 20.36
C ALA A 513 18.78 -3.34 20.33
N ALA A 514 18.32 -4.03 21.38
CA ALA A 514 18.32 -5.48 21.42
C ALA A 514 17.46 -6.13 20.30
N ILE A 515 16.33 -5.51 19.96
CA ILE A 515 15.44 -5.92 18.86
C ILE A 515 16.15 -5.78 17.52
N ILE A 516 16.72 -4.60 17.24
CA ILE A 516 17.42 -4.32 15.98
C ILE A 516 18.61 -5.27 15.79
N HIS A 517 19.40 -5.51 16.84
CA HIS A 517 20.53 -6.46 16.77
C HIS A 517 20.05 -7.90 16.54
N TYR A 518 18.96 -8.34 17.18
CA TYR A 518 18.40 -9.67 16.95
C TYR A 518 17.91 -9.85 15.50
N HIS A 519 17.23 -8.83 14.96
CA HIS A 519 16.78 -8.80 13.57
C HIS A 519 17.95 -8.93 12.59
N ASN A 520 19.03 -8.18 12.83
CA ASN A 520 20.25 -8.21 12.02
C ASN A 520 21.07 -9.52 12.17
N GLY A 521 20.66 -10.44 13.05
CA GLY A 521 21.39 -11.69 13.31
C GLY A 521 22.64 -11.51 14.19
N ASP A 522 22.72 -10.41 14.94
CA ASP A 522 23.78 -10.10 15.90
C ASP A 522 23.33 -10.47 17.32
N ASP A 523 23.26 -11.77 17.57
CA ASP A 523 22.73 -12.33 18.80
C ASP A 523 23.56 -11.96 20.05
N LEU A 524 24.85 -11.64 19.87
CA LEU A 524 25.73 -11.21 20.97
C LEU A 524 25.39 -9.81 21.46
N ASN A 525 25.22 -8.83 20.56
CA ASN A 525 24.80 -7.50 20.96
C ASN A 525 23.34 -7.48 21.41
N SER A 526 22.46 -8.28 20.79
CA SER A 526 21.09 -8.45 21.28
C SER A 526 21.08 -8.93 22.74
N LEU A 527 21.88 -9.95 23.07
CA LEU A 527 22.04 -10.44 24.43
C LEU A 527 22.62 -9.39 25.37
N PHE A 528 23.63 -8.63 24.93
CA PHE A 528 24.25 -7.56 25.72
C PHE A 528 23.23 -6.49 26.12
N PHE A 529 22.49 -5.93 25.16
CA PHE A 529 21.51 -4.89 25.43
C PHE A 529 20.32 -5.42 26.26
N SER A 530 19.86 -6.64 25.98
CA SER A 530 18.82 -7.28 26.80
C SER A 530 19.25 -7.43 28.26
N LYS A 531 20.48 -7.93 28.52
CA LYS A 531 21.02 -8.04 29.88
C LYS A 531 21.13 -6.69 30.59
N ARG A 532 21.52 -5.63 29.87
CA ARG A 532 21.57 -4.28 30.43
C ARG A 532 20.19 -3.78 30.84
N ALA A 533 19.17 -3.97 30.00
CA ALA A 533 17.79 -3.61 30.35
C ALA A 533 17.28 -4.42 31.57
N LEU A 534 17.58 -5.73 31.63
CA LEU A 534 17.17 -6.61 32.74
C LEU A 534 17.88 -6.31 34.07
N ALA A 535 19.10 -5.76 34.02
CA ALA A 535 19.80 -5.30 35.21
C ALA A 535 19.14 -4.06 35.84
N ILE A 536 18.38 -3.29 35.06
CA ILE A 536 17.59 -2.14 35.54
C ILE A 536 16.21 -2.60 36.00
N ASN A 537 15.53 -3.42 35.19
CA ASN A 537 14.23 -4.01 35.51
C ASN A 537 14.17 -5.46 35.02
N THR A 538 14.37 -6.40 35.95
CA THR A 538 14.36 -7.84 35.66
C THR A 538 13.01 -8.34 35.14
N TYR A 539 11.89 -7.65 35.44
CA TYR A 539 10.56 -8.05 34.98
C TYR A 539 10.14 -7.37 33.67
N GLN A 540 11.06 -6.71 32.97
CA GLN A 540 10.76 -6.08 31.69
C GLN A 540 10.48 -7.14 30.61
N PRO A 541 9.25 -7.22 30.04
CA PRO A 541 8.83 -8.39 29.28
C PRO A 541 9.53 -8.51 27.92
N ALA A 542 9.64 -7.41 27.18
CA ALA A 542 10.36 -7.39 25.91
C ALA A 542 11.84 -7.78 26.08
N ALA A 543 12.54 -7.23 27.07
CA ALA A 543 13.94 -7.54 27.33
C ALA A 543 14.15 -9.03 27.66
N ASN A 544 13.27 -9.64 28.48
CA ASN A 544 13.32 -11.07 28.77
C ASN A 544 13.05 -11.93 27.52
N TYR A 545 12.11 -11.52 26.68
CA TYR A 545 11.77 -12.23 25.45
C TYR A 545 12.94 -12.24 24.46
N TYR A 546 13.56 -11.08 24.19
CA TYR A 546 14.73 -11.00 23.30
C TYR A 546 16.00 -11.60 23.93
N TYR A 547 16.19 -11.50 25.25
CA TYR A 547 17.19 -12.27 25.97
C TYR A 547 17.02 -13.78 25.71
N ALA A 548 15.81 -14.30 25.81
CA ALA A 548 15.53 -15.71 25.58
C ALA A 548 15.81 -16.12 24.13
N LEU A 549 15.32 -15.34 23.15
CA LEU A 549 15.53 -15.60 21.73
C LEU A 549 17.02 -15.62 21.35
N ALA A 550 17.82 -14.66 21.83
CA ALA A 550 19.25 -14.61 21.61
C ALA A 550 19.94 -15.84 22.21
N ASN A 551 19.56 -16.23 23.44
CA ASN A 551 20.11 -17.42 24.09
C ASN A 551 19.73 -18.73 23.38
N VAL A 552 18.55 -18.82 22.73
CA VAL A 552 18.21 -19.97 21.87
C VAL A 552 19.22 -20.10 20.72
N ARG A 553 19.54 -19.00 20.03
CA ARG A 553 20.49 -19.01 18.89
C ARG A 553 21.94 -19.23 19.33
N LEU A 554 22.29 -18.83 20.55
CA LEU A 554 23.59 -19.05 21.18
C LEU A 554 23.72 -20.41 21.91
N ASP A 555 22.70 -21.28 21.82
CA ASP A 555 22.64 -22.61 22.45
C ASP A 555 22.76 -22.57 23.99
N LYS A 556 22.30 -21.48 24.62
CA LYS A 556 22.23 -21.28 26.07
C LYS A 556 20.82 -21.61 26.57
N ILE A 557 20.44 -22.89 26.47
CA ILE A 557 19.05 -23.33 26.67
C ILE A 557 18.46 -23.03 28.07
N PRO A 558 19.19 -23.18 29.20
CA PRO A 558 18.66 -22.80 30.51
C PRO A 558 18.26 -21.32 30.61
N ASP A 559 19.16 -20.43 30.18
CA ASP A 559 18.95 -18.99 30.08
C ASP A 559 17.74 -18.66 29.19
N ALA A 560 17.60 -19.35 28.06
CA ALA A 560 16.45 -19.17 27.17
C ALA A 560 15.11 -19.53 27.85
N LYS A 561 15.05 -20.63 28.60
CA LYS A 561 13.83 -21.03 29.30
C LYS A 561 13.44 -20.04 30.39
N ASP A 562 14.42 -19.59 31.17
CA ASP A 562 14.22 -18.57 32.21
C ASP A 562 13.61 -17.30 31.60
N GLY A 563 14.24 -16.74 30.57
CA GLY A 563 13.74 -15.53 29.90
C GLY A 563 12.31 -15.69 29.35
N PHE A 564 11.98 -16.80 28.69
CA PHE A 564 10.61 -17.01 28.20
C PHE A 564 9.60 -17.12 29.35
N GLN A 565 9.94 -17.81 30.44
CA GLN A 565 9.04 -17.96 31.58
C GLN A 565 8.75 -16.61 32.25
N ILE A 566 9.77 -15.76 32.41
CA ILE A 566 9.61 -14.42 32.99
C ILE A 566 8.88 -13.48 32.03
N ALA A 567 9.21 -13.50 30.73
CA ALA A 567 8.50 -12.71 29.72
C ALA A 567 7.00 -13.02 29.68
N ALA A 568 6.62 -14.28 29.93
CA ALA A 568 5.24 -14.73 29.85
C ALA A 568 4.32 -14.22 30.99
N LEU A 569 4.89 -13.58 32.01
CA LEU A 569 4.10 -12.90 33.05
C LEU A 569 3.26 -11.77 32.44
N ASP A 570 3.79 -11.07 31.43
CA ASP A 570 3.09 -10.01 30.71
C ASP A 570 2.12 -10.58 29.64
N PRO A 571 0.83 -10.21 29.63
CA PRO A 571 -0.13 -10.70 28.64
C PRO A 571 0.24 -10.41 27.18
N GLY A 572 0.96 -9.33 26.90
CA GLY A 572 1.40 -8.95 25.55
C GLY A 572 2.49 -9.84 24.98
N TYR A 573 3.36 -10.39 25.83
CA TYR A 573 4.42 -11.33 25.44
C TYR A 573 4.11 -12.80 25.74
N ARG A 574 3.08 -13.09 26.55
CA ARG A 574 2.74 -14.45 27.01
C ARG A 574 2.60 -15.45 25.88
N SER A 575 1.84 -15.12 24.83
CA SER A 575 1.64 -16.06 23.72
C SER A 575 2.96 -16.36 23.01
N ALA A 576 3.70 -15.31 22.64
CA ALA A 576 5.00 -15.41 21.96
C ALA A 576 6.05 -16.17 22.78
N ALA A 577 6.15 -15.88 24.07
CA ALA A 577 7.10 -16.52 24.97
C ALA A 577 6.78 -18.00 25.16
N PHE A 578 5.50 -18.34 25.41
CA PHE A 578 5.11 -19.74 25.62
C PHE A 578 5.18 -20.59 24.35
N ILE A 579 4.86 -20.06 23.16
CA ILE A 579 5.04 -20.84 21.93
C ILE A 579 6.52 -21.12 21.64
N ASN A 580 7.41 -20.15 21.86
CA ASN A 580 8.85 -20.38 21.70
C ASN A 580 9.41 -21.34 22.77
N LEU A 581 8.93 -21.25 24.02
CA LEU A 581 9.26 -22.22 25.07
C LEU A 581 8.76 -23.63 24.74
N ALA A 582 7.56 -23.75 24.16
CA ALA A 582 7.01 -25.03 23.70
C ALA A 582 7.89 -25.66 22.62
N LYS A 583 8.38 -24.87 21.66
CA LYS A 583 9.33 -25.32 20.63
C LYS A 583 10.66 -25.80 21.24
N VAL A 584 11.16 -25.13 22.27
CA VAL A 584 12.36 -25.58 23.01
C VAL A 584 12.11 -26.94 23.66
N TYR A 585 11.01 -27.12 24.40
CA TYR A 585 10.68 -28.42 25.00
C TYR A 585 10.41 -29.51 23.97
N PHE A 586 9.86 -29.16 22.80
CA PHE A 586 9.67 -30.09 21.70
C PHE A 586 11.01 -30.65 21.20
N LYS A 587 12.03 -29.79 21.03
CA LYS A 587 13.38 -30.22 20.63
C LYS A 587 14.05 -31.14 21.66
N GLU A 588 13.73 -30.96 22.93
CA GLU A 588 14.17 -31.84 24.03
C GLU A 588 13.35 -33.14 24.14
N ALA A 589 12.44 -33.40 23.20
CA ALA A 589 11.50 -34.53 23.22
C ALA A 589 10.58 -34.59 24.46
N GLN A 590 10.41 -33.48 25.18
CA GLN A 590 9.48 -33.36 26.31
C GLN A 590 8.08 -32.96 25.80
N PHE A 591 7.42 -33.86 25.08
CA PHE A 591 6.16 -33.58 24.37
C PHE A 591 5.00 -33.15 25.28
N ASP A 592 4.93 -33.65 26.52
CA ASP A 592 3.91 -33.24 27.49
C ASP A 592 4.07 -31.76 27.88
N LYS A 593 5.31 -31.32 28.13
CA LYS A 593 5.60 -29.90 28.42
C LYS A 593 5.41 -29.03 27.18
N ALA A 594 5.82 -29.51 26.01
CA ALA A 594 5.61 -28.79 24.76
C ALA A 594 4.10 -28.58 24.49
N THR A 595 3.28 -29.61 24.70
CA THR A 595 1.81 -29.53 24.63
C THR A 595 1.28 -28.51 25.62
N TYR A 596 1.67 -28.63 26.89
CA TYR A 596 1.24 -27.70 27.94
C TYR A 596 1.54 -26.25 27.57
N TYR A 597 2.78 -25.90 27.21
CA TYR A 597 3.12 -24.52 26.89
C TYR A 597 2.51 -24.03 25.56
N ALA A 598 2.31 -24.91 24.58
CA ALA A 598 1.57 -24.56 23.36
C ALA A 598 0.11 -24.22 23.70
N GLU A 599 -0.55 -25.01 24.55
CA GLU A 599 -1.89 -24.70 25.06
C GLU A 599 -1.90 -23.41 25.91
N GLN A 600 -0.87 -23.18 26.73
CA GLN A 600 -0.77 -21.94 27.51
C GLN A 600 -0.69 -20.69 26.61
N SER A 601 -0.01 -20.80 25.47
CA SER A 601 0.09 -19.68 24.51
C SER A 601 -1.27 -19.27 23.93
N LEU A 602 -2.26 -20.19 23.92
CA LEU A 602 -3.60 -19.95 23.38
C LEU A 602 -4.50 -19.12 24.31
N TYR A 603 -4.19 -18.99 25.60
CA TYR A 603 -5.05 -18.22 26.53
C TYR A 603 -5.07 -16.72 26.22
N THR A 604 -3.97 -16.16 25.71
CA THR A 604 -3.85 -14.74 25.35
C THR A 604 -3.95 -14.49 23.85
N ASN A 605 -3.71 -15.53 23.03
CA ASN A 605 -3.96 -15.52 21.60
C ASN A 605 -4.63 -16.84 21.19
N TYR A 606 -5.96 -16.90 21.29
CA TYR A 606 -6.74 -18.08 20.92
C TYR A 606 -6.53 -18.50 19.46
N PHE A 607 -6.08 -17.59 18.61
CA PHE A 607 -5.82 -17.82 17.21
C PHE A 607 -4.32 -17.95 16.88
N ASN A 608 -3.49 -18.34 17.86
CA ASN A 608 -2.08 -18.60 17.61
C ASN A 608 -1.91 -19.79 16.65
N VAL A 609 -1.56 -19.49 15.41
CA VAL A 609 -1.42 -20.48 14.32
C VAL A 609 -0.33 -21.50 14.63
N ASP A 610 0.80 -21.03 15.15
CA ASP A 610 2.00 -21.82 15.40
C ASP A 610 1.80 -22.81 16.55
N ALA A 611 1.02 -22.41 17.57
CA ALA A 611 0.58 -23.30 18.64
C ALA A 611 -0.24 -24.48 18.10
N TYR A 612 -1.25 -24.23 17.26
CA TYR A 612 -2.03 -25.32 16.68
C TYR A 612 -1.22 -26.17 15.70
N GLN A 613 -0.31 -25.58 14.92
CA GLN A 613 0.63 -26.33 14.08
C GLN A 613 1.49 -27.29 14.90
N LEU A 614 2.05 -26.81 16.02
CA LEU A 614 2.86 -27.62 16.93
C LEU A 614 2.03 -28.72 17.62
N LEU A 615 0.81 -28.41 18.07
CA LEU A 615 -0.09 -29.40 18.68
C LEU A 615 -0.51 -30.49 17.69
N THR A 616 -0.82 -30.14 16.44
CA THR A 616 -1.09 -31.11 15.37
C THR A 616 0.10 -32.03 15.15
N LEU A 617 1.31 -31.47 15.07
CA LEU A 617 2.56 -32.23 14.90
C LEU A 617 2.82 -33.16 16.10
N ILE A 618 2.68 -32.67 17.33
CA ILE A 618 2.83 -33.46 18.56
C ILE A 618 1.84 -34.62 18.56
N GLY A 619 0.57 -34.36 18.25
CA GLY A 619 -0.46 -35.39 18.13
C GLY A 619 -0.08 -36.49 17.13
N ARG A 620 0.47 -36.12 15.97
CA ARG A 620 0.97 -37.08 14.97
C ARG A 620 2.11 -37.95 15.52
N ILE A 621 3.14 -37.31 16.08
CA ILE A 621 4.36 -38.00 16.55
C ILE A 621 4.08 -38.93 17.73
N THR A 622 3.23 -38.48 18.65
CA THR A 622 2.81 -39.24 19.85
C THR A 622 1.70 -40.24 19.56
N LYS A 623 1.17 -40.27 18.31
CA LYS A 623 0.00 -41.06 17.89
C LYS A 623 -1.27 -40.73 18.70
N ASN A 624 -1.36 -39.53 19.26
CA ASN A 624 -2.57 -39.01 19.89
C ASN A 624 -3.50 -38.41 18.83
N ILE A 625 -4.36 -39.27 18.25
CA ILE A 625 -5.30 -38.92 17.18
C ILE A 625 -6.25 -37.80 17.61
N LYS A 626 -6.70 -37.80 18.88
CA LYS A 626 -7.64 -36.80 19.39
C LYS A 626 -7.01 -35.41 19.37
N LEU A 627 -5.79 -35.27 19.91
CA LEU A 627 -5.05 -34.00 19.92
C LEU A 627 -4.78 -33.52 18.50
N GLN A 628 -4.34 -34.43 17.64
CA GLN A 628 -4.02 -34.11 16.25
C GLN A 628 -5.23 -33.59 15.48
N THR A 629 -6.33 -34.34 15.46
CA THR A 629 -7.54 -34.01 14.69
C THR A 629 -8.17 -32.72 15.22
N SER A 630 -8.33 -32.59 16.54
CA SER A 630 -8.94 -31.39 17.14
C SER A 630 -8.11 -30.13 16.86
N SER A 631 -6.78 -30.21 16.95
CA SER A 631 -5.89 -29.07 16.65
C SER A 631 -5.91 -28.70 15.16
N LEU A 632 -5.92 -29.71 14.28
CA LEU A 632 -5.94 -29.52 12.83
C LEU A 632 -7.26 -28.91 12.35
N GLU A 633 -8.40 -29.46 12.79
CA GLU A 633 -9.73 -28.92 12.51
C GLU A 633 -9.86 -27.50 13.05
N LYS A 634 -9.31 -27.25 14.24
CA LYS A 634 -9.35 -25.93 14.84
C LYS A 634 -8.55 -24.91 14.04
N LEU A 635 -7.32 -25.23 13.65
CA LEU A 635 -6.48 -24.38 12.81
C LEU A 635 -7.17 -24.03 11.48
N LEU A 636 -7.71 -25.03 10.78
CA LEU A 636 -8.37 -24.84 9.49
C LEU A 636 -9.70 -24.05 9.59
N SER A 637 -10.30 -23.97 10.79
CA SER A 637 -11.53 -23.22 11.01
C SER A 637 -11.38 -21.70 10.91
N PHE A 638 -10.17 -21.17 11.12
CA PHE A 638 -9.87 -19.74 11.01
C PHE A 638 -8.70 -19.44 10.07
N ASN A 639 -7.89 -20.45 9.71
CA ASN A 639 -6.80 -20.32 8.76
C ASN A 639 -6.87 -21.42 7.69
N SER A 640 -7.81 -21.28 6.75
CA SER A 640 -8.14 -22.32 5.77
C SER A 640 -7.05 -22.51 4.69
N LEU A 641 -6.21 -21.50 4.46
CA LEU A 641 -5.08 -21.56 3.54
C LEU A 641 -3.76 -21.97 4.23
N ASN A 642 -3.80 -22.53 5.45
CA ASN A 642 -2.58 -22.91 6.16
C ASN A 642 -1.86 -24.08 5.48
N HIS A 643 -0.70 -23.81 4.87
CA HIS A 643 0.07 -24.81 4.12
C HIS A 643 0.64 -25.93 5.00
N ILE A 644 1.03 -25.66 6.26
CA ILE A 644 1.49 -26.69 7.20
C ILE A 644 0.35 -27.64 7.57
N ALA A 645 -0.86 -27.11 7.79
CA ALA A 645 -2.05 -27.93 8.02
C ALA A 645 -2.34 -28.84 6.82
N ALA A 646 -2.24 -28.31 5.59
CA ALA A 646 -2.42 -29.10 4.37
C ALA A 646 -1.36 -30.21 4.24
N TYR A 647 -0.10 -29.92 4.56
CA TYR A 647 0.98 -30.91 4.56
C TYR A 647 0.81 -31.97 5.66
N GLU A 648 0.48 -31.57 6.89
CA GLU A 648 0.19 -32.49 8.00
C GLU A 648 -0.98 -33.44 7.68
N LYS A 649 -2.01 -32.94 6.97
CA LYS A 649 -3.10 -33.77 6.44
C LYS A 649 -2.61 -34.78 5.39
N TYR A 650 -1.68 -34.40 4.53
CA TYR A 650 -1.03 -35.34 3.60
C TYR A 650 -0.20 -36.40 4.35
N LEU A 651 0.56 -36.01 5.38
CA LEU A 651 1.39 -36.93 6.17
C LEU A 651 0.58 -37.99 6.91
N LEU A 652 -0.68 -37.70 7.24
CA LEU A 652 -1.62 -38.66 7.84
C LEU A 652 -1.99 -39.82 6.92
N SER A 653 -2.06 -39.57 5.61
CA SER A 653 -2.42 -40.58 4.62
C SER A 653 -1.63 -40.31 3.34
N LYS A 654 -0.38 -40.78 3.33
CA LYS A 654 0.54 -40.59 2.20
C LYS A 654 0.08 -41.39 0.99
N ASN A 655 -0.45 -40.70 -0.01
CA ASN A 655 -0.76 -41.25 -1.33
C ASN A 655 -0.69 -40.14 -2.40
N ALA A 656 -0.64 -40.53 -3.68
CA ALA A 656 -0.49 -39.59 -4.79
C ALA A 656 -1.65 -38.58 -4.90
N THR A 657 -2.88 -38.99 -4.56
CA THR A 657 -4.06 -38.11 -4.58
C THR A 657 -3.94 -37.00 -3.54
N ASN A 658 -3.60 -37.34 -2.30
CA ASN A 658 -3.43 -36.39 -1.21
C ASN A 658 -2.22 -35.48 -1.43
N GLN A 659 -1.14 -36.00 -2.03
CA GLN A 659 0.01 -35.19 -2.43
C GLN A 659 -0.42 -34.13 -3.47
N LYS A 660 -1.16 -34.53 -4.51
CA LYS A 660 -1.69 -33.61 -5.52
C LYS A 660 -2.61 -32.55 -4.91
N GLN A 661 -3.44 -32.92 -3.93
CA GLN A 661 -4.31 -31.98 -3.21
C GLN A 661 -3.50 -30.95 -2.41
N PHE A 662 -2.44 -31.37 -1.71
CA PHE A 662 -1.53 -30.46 -1.02
C PHE A 662 -0.84 -29.51 -1.99
N LEU A 663 -0.23 -30.03 -3.07
CA LEU A 663 0.45 -29.18 -4.05
C LEU A 663 -0.48 -28.17 -4.71
N ALA A 664 -1.76 -28.51 -4.89
CA ALA A 664 -2.77 -27.61 -5.45
C ALA A 664 -3.17 -26.46 -4.53
N THR A 665 -2.78 -26.44 -3.25
CA THR A 665 -3.05 -25.30 -2.35
C THR A 665 -2.07 -24.14 -2.55
N ILE A 666 -0.93 -24.38 -3.22
CA ILE A 666 0.13 -23.40 -3.43
C ILE A 666 0.05 -22.91 -4.89
N THR A 667 -0.66 -21.81 -5.11
CA THR A 667 -0.88 -21.19 -6.43
C THR A 667 -0.23 -19.81 -6.59
N ASN A 668 0.40 -19.30 -5.54
CA ASN A 668 1.09 -18.02 -5.55
C ASN A 668 2.33 -17.99 -6.47
N GLU A 669 2.83 -16.78 -6.74
CA GLU A 669 3.98 -16.52 -7.63
C GLU A 669 5.31 -17.16 -7.17
N PHE A 670 5.51 -17.33 -5.85
CA PHE A 670 6.77 -17.78 -5.26
C PHE A 670 6.59 -19.09 -4.46
N PRO A 671 6.16 -20.19 -5.11
CA PRO A 671 5.88 -21.45 -4.40
C PRO A 671 7.11 -21.96 -3.65
N GLY A 672 8.32 -21.82 -4.23
CA GLY A 672 9.55 -22.21 -3.56
C GLY A 672 9.79 -21.49 -2.23
N GLN A 673 9.35 -20.24 -2.09
CA GLN A 673 9.44 -19.50 -0.83
C GLN A 673 8.41 -20.00 0.19
N THR A 674 7.22 -20.42 -0.25
CA THR A 674 6.25 -21.12 0.60
C THR A 674 6.82 -22.44 1.13
N PHE A 675 7.38 -23.29 0.26
CA PHE A 675 8.02 -24.55 0.68
C PHE A 675 9.17 -24.28 1.64
N LEU A 676 9.99 -23.26 1.37
CA LEU A 676 11.12 -22.95 2.21
C LEU A 676 10.71 -22.47 3.61
N GLU A 677 9.68 -21.62 3.71
CA GLU A 677 9.15 -21.17 5.01
C GLU A 677 8.66 -22.36 5.86
N MET A 678 7.95 -23.31 5.24
CA MET A 678 7.49 -24.54 5.91
C MET A 678 8.65 -25.43 6.33
N ALA A 679 9.65 -25.63 5.47
CA ALA A 679 10.81 -26.44 5.77
C ALA A 679 11.63 -25.86 6.93
N ILE A 680 11.82 -24.53 6.93
CA ILE A 680 12.50 -23.80 8.01
C ILE A 680 11.74 -23.96 9.33
N TRP A 681 10.40 -23.92 9.30
CA TRP A 681 9.60 -24.18 10.50
C TRP A 681 9.89 -25.56 11.10
N TYR A 682 9.85 -26.64 10.29
CA TYR A 682 10.18 -27.99 10.75
C TYR A 682 11.64 -28.10 11.22
N TRP A 683 12.58 -27.49 10.51
CA TRP A 683 14.00 -27.50 10.86
C TRP A 683 14.27 -26.81 12.20
N ASN A 684 13.65 -25.65 12.45
CA ASN A 684 13.79 -24.88 13.68
C ASN A 684 13.41 -25.69 14.93
N ILE A 685 12.47 -26.63 14.80
CA ILE A 685 12.03 -27.54 15.87
C ILE A 685 12.69 -28.94 15.79
N GLY A 686 13.73 -29.12 14.98
CA GLY A 686 14.53 -30.36 14.91
C GLY A 686 13.95 -31.48 14.04
N ARG A 687 12.99 -31.18 13.16
CA ARG A 687 12.31 -32.15 12.27
C ARG A 687 12.91 -32.18 10.87
N ASN A 688 14.19 -32.52 10.79
CA ASN A 688 14.94 -32.53 9.54
C ASN A 688 14.35 -33.47 8.48
N LYS A 689 13.77 -34.60 8.90
CA LYS A 689 13.13 -35.55 7.97
C LYS A 689 11.96 -34.89 7.24
N GLU A 690 11.03 -34.30 7.98
CA GLU A 690 9.88 -33.60 7.40
C GLU A 690 10.31 -32.41 6.52
N ALA A 691 11.33 -31.66 6.94
CA ALA A 691 11.90 -30.57 6.14
C ALA A 691 12.49 -31.08 4.81
N ILE A 692 13.25 -32.17 4.82
CA ILE A 692 13.82 -32.78 3.60
C ILE A 692 12.71 -33.27 2.67
N GLU A 693 11.75 -34.05 3.17
CA GLU A 693 10.62 -34.57 2.38
C GLU A 693 9.83 -33.43 1.71
N LEU A 694 9.66 -32.32 2.41
CA LEU A 694 8.96 -31.15 1.88
C LEU A 694 9.76 -30.45 0.78
N LEU A 695 11.06 -30.23 0.98
CA LEU A 695 11.93 -29.61 -0.04
C LEU A 695 12.11 -30.50 -1.28
N GLU A 696 11.94 -31.81 -1.17
CA GLU A 696 11.93 -32.73 -2.32
C GLU A 696 10.70 -32.56 -3.22
N MET A 697 9.57 -32.09 -2.68
CA MET A 697 8.35 -31.83 -3.44
C MET A 697 8.29 -30.42 -4.04
N SER A 698 9.21 -29.54 -3.64
CA SER A 698 9.24 -28.16 -4.12
C SER A 698 9.65 -28.06 -5.60
N PRO A 699 9.18 -27.04 -6.34
CA PRO A 699 9.82 -26.60 -7.57
C PRO A 699 11.33 -26.40 -7.41
N ILE A 700 12.09 -26.62 -8.49
CA ILE A 700 13.54 -26.44 -8.48
C ILE A 700 13.86 -24.95 -8.25
N ASN A 701 14.58 -24.66 -7.17
CA ASN A 701 15.06 -23.34 -6.80
C ASN A 701 16.45 -23.47 -6.16
N THR A 702 17.35 -22.51 -6.40
CA THR A 702 18.74 -22.55 -5.92
C THR A 702 18.86 -22.51 -4.40
N GLU A 703 18.09 -21.65 -3.72
CA GLU A 703 18.06 -21.58 -2.26
C GLU A 703 17.62 -22.93 -1.68
N ILE A 704 16.61 -23.56 -2.28
CA ILE A 704 16.12 -24.89 -1.88
C ILE A 704 17.17 -25.99 -2.08
N GLN A 705 17.92 -25.96 -3.19
CA GLN A 705 18.99 -26.93 -3.39
C GLN A 705 20.13 -26.75 -2.38
N ILE A 706 20.45 -25.51 -1.99
CA ILE A 706 21.44 -25.23 -0.92
C ILE A 706 20.96 -25.80 0.41
N TRP A 707 19.69 -25.56 0.77
CA TRP A 707 19.07 -26.14 1.96
C TRP A 707 19.10 -27.69 1.93
N LYS A 708 18.75 -28.32 0.81
CA LYS A 708 18.83 -29.77 0.65
C LYS A 708 20.26 -30.29 0.80
N ALA A 709 21.25 -29.59 0.23
CA ALA A 709 22.65 -29.97 0.37
C ALA A 709 23.10 -29.97 1.83
N TYR A 710 22.77 -28.91 2.57
CA TYR A 710 23.05 -28.80 4.00
C TYR A 710 22.36 -29.91 4.81
N LEU A 711 21.04 -30.07 4.65
CA LEU A 711 20.25 -31.01 5.47
C LEU A 711 20.61 -32.48 5.21
N LYS A 712 20.99 -32.83 3.99
CA LYS A 712 21.42 -34.18 3.60
C LYS A 712 22.91 -34.43 3.76
N GLN A 713 23.70 -33.41 4.12
CA GLN A 713 25.17 -33.47 4.18
C GLN A 713 25.79 -33.97 2.88
N GLN A 714 25.28 -33.47 1.74
CA GLN A 714 25.74 -33.84 0.40
C GLN A 714 26.45 -32.66 -0.27
N SER A 715 27.16 -32.93 -1.38
CA SER A 715 27.78 -31.89 -2.20
C SER A 715 26.74 -30.90 -2.75
N LEU A 716 27.19 -29.67 -3.00
CA LEU A 716 26.38 -28.69 -3.72
C LEU A 716 26.20 -29.16 -5.17
N PRO A 717 24.98 -29.06 -5.74
CA PRO A 717 24.79 -29.40 -7.14
C PRO A 717 25.54 -28.43 -8.07
N ASP A 718 26.07 -28.94 -9.18
CA ASP A 718 26.82 -28.09 -10.14
C ASP A 718 25.92 -27.06 -10.84
N TYR A 719 24.61 -27.30 -10.89
CA TYR A 719 23.63 -26.53 -11.64
C TYR A 719 22.98 -25.37 -10.86
N LEU A 720 23.54 -24.91 -9.74
CA LEU A 720 22.98 -23.77 -8.99
C LEU A 720 22.98 -22.51 -9.87
N LYS A 721 21.80 -21.99 -10.20
CA LYS A 721 21.61 -20.79 -11.02
C LYS A 721 21.33 -19.57 -10.14
N PRO A 722 22.07 -18.45 -10.29
CA PRO A 722 21.87 -17.26 -9.47
C PRO A 722 20.70 -16.37 -9.89
N ASP A 723 20.12 -16.63 -11.07
CA ASP A 723 19.07 -15.83 -11.69
C ASP A 723 17.84 -15.66 -10.77
N MET A 724 17.53 -14.40 -10.43
CA MET A 724 16.33 -14.03 -9.65
C MET A 724 16.23 -14.69 -8.26
N ILE A 725 17.37 -15.00 -7.62
CA ILE A 725 17.42 -15.59 -6.27
C ILE A 725 17.88 -14.55 -5.24
N PHE A 726 16.93 -14.03 -4.45
CA PHE A 726 17.15 -12.95 -3.47
C PHE A 726 16.91 -13.46 -2.02
N PRO A 727 17.85 -14.20 -1.43
CA PRO A 727 17.67 -14.79 -0.11
C PRO A 727 17.81 -13.73 0.98
N PHE A 728 16.94 -13.75 1.99
CA PHE A 728 16.83 -12.69 2.99
C PHE A 728 16.72 -13.19 4.44
N ARG A 729 16.71 -14.50 4.65
CA ARG A 729 16.48 -15.12 5.97
C ARG A 729 17.79 -15.36 6.72
N ASN A 730 17.79 -15.07 8.02
CA ASN A 730 18.90 -15.41 8.92
C ASN A 730 19.15 -16.91 8.99
N GLU A 731 18.10 -17.72 8.91
CA GLU A 731 18.20 -19.19 8.86
C GLU A 731 18.97 -19.65 7.62
N THR A 732 18.73 -19.02 6.46
CA THR A 732 19.51 -19.28 5.23
C THR A 732 20.96 -18.83 5.41
N ASN A 733 21.21 -17.66 6.00
CA ASN A 733 22.57 -17.18 6.22
C ASN A 733 23.40 -18.10 7.15
N PHE A 734 22.76 -18.66 8.18
CA PHE A 734 23.38 -19.65 9.06
C PHE A 734 23.92 -20.85 8.27
N ILE A 735 23.10 -21.44 7.39
CA ILE A 735 23.53 -22.59 6.60
C ILE A 735 24.60 -22.23 5.57
N LEU A 736 24.51 -21.03 4.96
CA LEU A 736 25.50 -20.55 4.00
C LEU A 736 26.88 -20.43 4.67
N LYS A 737 26.94 -19.82 5.86
CA LYS A 737 28.17 -19.72 6.66
C LYS A 737 28.78 -21.09 6.97
N LYS A 738 27.96 -22.10 7.27
CA LYS A 738 28.43 -23.48 7.51
C LYS A 738 28.97 -24.14 6.24
N LEU A 739 28.26 -24.02 5.13
CA LEU A 739 28.67 -24.60 3.84
C LEU A 739 29.94 -23.94 3.28
N MET A 740 30.14 -22.64 3.51
CA MET A 740 31.36 -21.93 3.10
C MET A 740 32.63 -22.41 3.79
N LEU A 741 32.53 -23.13 4.92
CA LEU A 741 33.68 -23.79 5.55
C LEU A 741 34.11 -25.06 4.80
N GLN A 742 33.23 -25.61 3.97
CA GLN A 742 33.42 -26.87 3.24
C GLN A 742 33.63 -26.66 1.74
N PHE A 743 33.02 -25.63 1.17
CA PHE A 743 33.02 -25.37 -0.27
C PHE A 743 33.46 -23.93 -0.58
N ASP A 744 34.49 -23.75 -1.41
CA ASP A 744 34.81 -22.43 -1.98
C ASP A 744 33.89 -22.16 -3.17
N SER A 745 32.78 -21.46 -2.90
CA SER A 745 31.80 -21.10 -3.91
C SER A 745 31.45 -19.62 -3.81
N TRP A 746 31.68 -18.89 -4.91
CA TRP A 746 31.32 -17.48 -5.00
C TRP A 746 29.80 -17.27 -4.85
N LYS A 747 28.97 -18.25 -5.23
CA LYS A 747 27.50 -18.17 -5.10
C LYS A 747 27.08 -18.14 -3.63
N LEU A 748 27.71 -18.96 -2.77
CA LEU A 748 27.42 -18.95 -1.34
C LEU A 748 27.81 -17.60 -0.71
N LYS A 749 28.99 -17.08 -1.07
CA LYS A 749 29.50 -15.78 -0.63
C LYS A 749 28.58 -14.64 -1.08
N TYR A 750 28.13 -14.68 -2.34
CA TYR A 750 27.17 -13.71 -2.90
C TYR A 750 25.83 -13.72 -2.14
N TYR A 751 25.23 -14.89 -1.93
CA TYR A 751 23.96 -14.98 -1.18
C TYR A 751 24.10 -14.55 0.27
N SER A 752 25.20 -14.92 0.94
CA SER A 752 25.47 -14.45 2.30
C SER A 752 25.63 -12.93 2.32
N ALA A 753 26.34 -12.35 1.34
CA ALA A 753 26.48 -10.89 1.23
C ALA A 753 25.15 -10.17 1.03
N LEU A 754 24.20 -10.74 0.26
CA LEU A 754 22.86 -10.15 0.11
C LEU A 754 22.11 -10.09 1.44
N ILE A 755 22.16 -11.16 2.23
CA ILE A 755 21.52 -11.22 3.55
C ILE A 755 22.22 -10.27 4.53
N GLU A 756 23.56 -10.28 4.58
CA GLU A 756 24.32 -9.38 5.46
C GLU A 756 24.07 -7.91 5.11
N ARG A 757 23.93 -7.57 3.83
CA ARG A 757 23.54 -6.23 3.39
C ARG A 757 22.15 -5.85 3.90
N ASN A 758 21.17 -6.75 3.77
CA ASN A 758 19.82 -6.55 4.29
C ASN A 758 19.80 -6.41 5.82
N ASN A 759 20.71 -7.09 6.52
CA ASN A 759 20.89 -7.03 7.96
C ASN A 759 21.75 -5.84 8.43
N ASN A 760 21.92 -4.80 7.60
CA ASN A 760 22.71 -3.62 7.91
C ASN A 760 24.21 -3.86 8.17
N HIS A 761 24.77 -5.02 7.77
CA HIS A 761 26.20 -5.33 7.84
C HIS A 761 26.90 -5.03 6.51
N LYS A 762 26.82 -3.78 6.03
CA LYS A 762 27.38 -3.32 4.74
C LYS A 762 28.83 -3.74 4.53
N ASP A 763 29.69 -3.56 5.53
CA ASP A 763 31.12 -3.85 5.43
C ASP A 763 31.41 -5.35 5.30
N LEU A 764 30.64 -6.19 5.99
CA LEU A 764 30.76 -7.63 5.88
C LEU A 764 30.29 -8.12 4.51
N ALA A 765 29.18 -7.59 4.01
CA ALA A 765 28.71 -7.87 2.66
C ALA A 765 29.77 -7.51 1.61
N LEU A 766 30.35 -6.31 1.69
CA LEU A 766 31.40 -5.89 0.77
C LEU A 766 32.66 -6.78 0.87
N LYS A 767 33.07 -7.17 2.08
CA LYS A 767 34.20 -8.08 2.31
C LYS A 767 33.97 -9.44 1.64
N LEU A 768 32.77 -10.00 1.77
CA LEU A 768 32.40 -11.26 1.14
C LEU A 768 32.50 -11.18 -0.39
N LEU A 769 31.96 -10.11 -0.99
CA LEU A 769 32.00 -9.91 -2.45
C LEU A 769 33.42 -9.61 -2.97
N LYS A 770 34.23 -8.87 -2.22
CA LYS A 770 35.64 -8.65 -2.58
C LYS A 770 36.43 -9.96 -2.63
N SER A 771 36.14 -10.91 -1.73
CA SER A 771 36.82 -12.23 -1.69
C SER A 771 36.52 -13.15 -2.89
N CYS A 772 35.62 -12.74 -3.79
CA CYS A 772 35.32 -13.47 -5.01
C CYS A 772 36.15 -13.00 -6.21
N ASP A 773 36.82 -11.85 -6.12
CA ASP A 773 37.48 -11.18 -7.25
C ASP A 773 36.53 -11.11 -8.47
N ASP A 774 37.05 -11.32 -9.68
CA ASP A 774 36.26 -11.33 -10.92
C ASP A 774 35.91 -12.75 -11.41
N ARG A 775 35.92 -13.73 -10.49
CA ARG A 775 35.51 -15.12 -10.77
C ARG A 775 34.04 -15.28 -11.16
N PRO A 776 33.08 -14.49 -10.62
CA PRO A 776 31.67 -14.65 -10.98
C PRO A 776 31.39 -14.30 -12.44
N GLU A 777 30.73 -15.20 -13.16
CA GLU A 777 30.15 -14.94 -14.50
C GLU A 777 28.66 -14.58 -14.36
N TYR A 778 28.38 -13.54 -13.58
CA TYR A 778 27.00 -13.10 -13.29
C TYR A 778 26.95 -11.59 -13.12
N ALA A 779 26.35 -10.88 -14.07
CA ALA A 779 26.37 -9.41 -14.09
C ALA A 779 25.78 -8.75 -12.81
N PRO A 780 24.66 -9.23 -12.22
CA PRO A 780 24.13 -8.66 -10.99
C PRO A 780 25.09 -8.72 -9.78
N PHE A 781 26.04 -9.67 -9.77
CA PHE A 781 27.07 -9.73 -8.73
C PHE A 781 27.87 -8.43 -8.67
N TYR A 782 28.35 -7.97 -9.83
CA TYR A 782 29.16 -6.76 -9.94
C TYR A 782 28.33 -5.50 -9.71
N ALA A 783 27.08 -5.46 -10.18
CA ALA A 783 26.18 -4.34 -9.89
C ALA A 783 25.92 -4.19 -8.38
N VAL A 784 25.75 -5.30 -7.66
CA VAL A 784 25.62 -5.30 -6.20
C VAL A 784 26.91 -4.87 -5.52
N ARG A 785 28.06 -5.39 -5.94
CA ARG A 785 29.37 -5.01 -5.37
C ARG A 785 29.66 -3.52 -5.60
N ALA A 786 29.38 -3.01 -6.79
CA ALA A 786 29.47 -1.60 -7.14
C ALA A 786 28.63 -0.72 -6.19
N SER A 787 27.38 -1.13 -5.89
CA SER A 787 26.47 -0.38 -5.01
C SER A 787 26.93 -0.29 -3.54
N LEU A 788 27.88 -1.14 -3.13
CA LEU A 788 28.40 -1.18 -1.76
C LEU A 788 29.67 -0.36 -1.56
N TYR A 789 30.32 0.06 -2.63
CA TYR A 789 31.48 0.94 -2.53
C TYR A 789 31.11 2.33 -2.00
N ASN A 790 32.12 3.04 -1.49
CA ASN A 790 31.96 4.46 -1.20
C ASN A 790 32.20 5.26 -2.48
N PRO A 791 31.63 6.48 -2.62
CA PRO A 791 31.85 7.30 -3.83
C PRO A 791 33.33 7.57 -4.16
N GLU A 792 34.21 7.55 -3.15
CA GLU A 792 35.66 7.73 -3.32
C GLU A 792 36.34 6.53 -4.02
N ASP A 793 35.73 5.35 -4.02
CA ASP A 793 36.21 4.13 -4.70
C ASP A 793 35.87 4.12 -6.21
N SER A 794 35.88 5.30 -6.86
CA SER A 794 35.37 5.51 -8.22
C SER A 794 35.94 4.54 -9.28
N LEU A 795 37.24 4.19 -9.19
CA LEU A 795 37.86 3.22 -10.09
C LEU A 795 37.31 1.79 -9.92
N LEU A 796 37.00 1.38 -8.69
CA LEU A 796 36.41 0.06 -8.41
C LEU A 796 34.95 0.00 -8.85
N ILE A 797 34.21 1.10 -8.66
CA ILE A 797 32.83 1.23 -9.16
C ILE A 797 32.83 1.11 -10.68
N LEU A 798 33.69 1.85 -11.38
CA LEU A 798 33.79 1.79 -12.83
C LEU A 798 34.13 0.38 -13.32
N HIS A 799 35.10 -0.27 -12.68
CA HIS A 799 35.49 -1.66 -13.01
C HIS A 799 34.30 -2.62 -12.94
N ASP A 800 33.55 -2.59 -11.83
CA ASP A 800 32.39 -3.47 -11.64
C ASP A 800 31.25 -3.15 -12.61
N LEU A 801 30.98 -1.87 -12.88
CA LEU A 801 29.94 -1.47 -13.83
C LEU A 801 30.29 -1.89 -15.26
N LEU A 802 31.56 -1.74 -15.67
CA LEU A 802 32.05 -2.23 -16.96
C LEU A 802 31.93 -3.75 -17.04
N ARG A 803 32.34 -4.46 -15.99
CA ARG A 803 32.27 -5.92 -15.95
C ARG A 803 30.83 -6.44 -16.04
N ALA A 804 29.88 -5.80 -15.36
CA ALA A 804 28.46 -6.12 -15.47
C ALA A 804 27.95 -5.93 -16.91
N TYR A 805 28.30 -4.80 -17.55
CA TYR A 805 27.91 -4.50 -18.92
C TYR A 805 28.56 -5.44 -19.94
N GLU A 806 29.82 -5.85 -19.74
CA GLU A 806 30.49 -6.83 -20.61
C GLU A 806 29.81 -8.20 -20.60
N LEU A 807 29.36 -8.66 -19.42
CA LEU A 807 28.68 -9.93 -19.26
C LEU A 807 27.28 -9.93 -19.87
N GLU A 808 26.56 -8.80 -19.77
CA GLU A 808 25.18 -8.67 -20.25
C GLU A 808 24.97 -7.31 -20.98
N PRO A 809 25.52 -7.13 -22.20
CA PRO A 809 25.52 -5.84 -22.89
C PRO A 809 24.14 -5.37 -23.37
N THR A 810 23.15 -6.26 -23.41
CA THR A 810 21.76 -5.95 -23.75
C THR A 810 20.93 -5.55 -22.53
N GLN A 811 21.43 -5.75 -21.31
CA GLN A 811 20.75 -5.31 -20.10
C GLN A 811 20.95 -3.81 -19.87
N TRP A 812 19.88 -3.07 -20.14
CA TRP A 812 19.90 -1.61 -20.13
C TRP A 812 20.27 -1.01 -18.78
N ARG A 813 20.00 -1.69 -17.66
CA ARG A 813 20.28 -1.17 -16.30
C ARG A 813 21.77 -0.98 -16.06
N TYR A 814 22.63 -1.90 -16.52
CA TYR A 814 24.09 -1.73 -16.39
C TYR A 814 24.59 -0.61 -17.31
N ALA A 815 24.05 -0.52 -18.52
CA ALA A 815 24.35 0.59 -19.42
C ALA A 815 23.92 1.93 -18.79
N ASN A 816 22.75 1.98 -18.15
CA ASN A 816 22.26 3.18 -17.47
C ASN A 816 23.15 3.57 -16.29
N SER A 817 23.55 2.61 -15.43
CA SER A 817 24.50 2.87 -14.34
C SER A 817 25.84 3.41 -14.87
N LEU A 818 26.34 2.90 -16.01
CA LEU A 818 27.54 3.43 -16.67
C LEU A 818 27.33 4.84 -17.23
N VAL A 819 26.18 5.10 -17.85
CA VAL A 819 25.81 6.43 -18.35
C VAL A 819 25.77 7.45 -17.21
N GLU A 820 25.16 7.10 -16.08
CA GLU A 820 25.12 7.93 -14.87
C GLU A 820 26.54 8.15 -14.32
N PHE A 821 27.35 7.10 -14.25
CA PHE A 821 28.75 7.20 -13.81
C PHE A 821 29.56 8.14 -14.71
N TYR A 822 29.51 7.98 -16.02
CA TYR A 822 30.22 8.84 -16.98
C TYR A 822 29.74 10.29 -16.91
N SER A 823 28.43 10.50 -16.75
CA SER A 823 27.85 11.83 -16.59
C SER A 823 28.37 12.54 -15.34
N LEU A 824 28.40 11.85 -14.20
CA LEU A 824 28.94 12.38 -12.93
C LEU A 824 30.43 12.72 -13.03
N HIS A 825 31.19 11.99 -13.84
CA HIS A 825 32.63 12.19 -14.05
C HIS A 825 32.95 13.06 -15.28
N LYS A 826 31.96 13.77 -15.84
CA LYS A 826 32.10 14.69 -16.98
C LYS A 826 32.62 14.04 -18.28
N LYS A 827 32.43 12.73 -18.44
CA LYS A 827 32.73 11.95 -19.65
C LYS A 827 31.48 11.89 -20.55
N LEU A 828 31.06 13.05 -21.03
CA LEU A 828 29.75 13.21 -21.67
C LEU A 828 29.68 12.53 -23.05
N GLU A 829 30.77 12.48 -23.80
CA GLU A 829 30.81 11.82 -25.11
C GLU A 829 30.56 10.31 -24.97
N GLU A 830 31.21 9.66 -24.01
CA GLU A 830 31.01 8.25 -23.70
C GLU A 830 29.58 7.98 -23.18
N ALA A 831 29.06 8.86 -22.32
CA ALA A 831 27.69 8.78 -21.81
C ALA A 831 26.66 8.88 -22.93
N ILE A 832 26.81 9.85 -23.84
CA ILE A 832 25.92 10.05 -25.00
C ILE A 832 25.95 8.85 -25.93
N LEU A 833 27.14 8.37 -26.29
CA LEU A 833 27.29 7.26 -27.22
C LEU A 833 26.62 5.99 -26.68
N LEU A 834 26.84 5.69 -25.40
CA LEU A 834 26.25 4.52 -24.75
C LEU A 834 24.72 4.67 -24.59
N ALA A 835 24.24 5.81 -24.11
CA ALA A 835 22.81 6.06 -23.93
C ALA A 835 22.05 5.96 -25.26
N LYS A 836 22.58 6.59 -26.31
CA LYS A 836 22.03 6.54 -27.67
C LYS A 836 21.97 5.09 -28.19
N LYS A 837 23.10 4.38 -28.15
CA LYS A 837 23.20 3.00 -28.63
C LYS A 837 22.19 2.08 -27.91
N THR A 838 22.08 2.21 -26.60
CA THR A 838 21.16 1.38 -25.80
C THR A 838 19.70 1.75 -26.06
N TYR A 839 19.36 3.03 -26.24
CA TYR A 839 17.99 3.44 -26.59
C TYR A 839 17.59 3.00 -28.01
N GLU A 840 18.50 3.10 -28.98
CA GLU A 840 18.24 2.65 -30.37
C GLU A 840 18.02 1.13 -30.47
N TYR A 841 18.57 0.35 -29.52
CA TYR A 841 18.34 -1.09 -29.42
C TYR A 841 16.89 -1.45 -29.00
N ASP A 842 16.28 -0.69 -28.09
CA ASP A 842 14.89 -0.85 -27.66
C ASP A 842 14.24 0.52 -27.43
N THR A 843 13.67 1.10 -28.48
CA THR A 843 13.05 2.43 -28.43
C THR A 843 11.77 2.48 -27.59
N ALA A 844 11.19 1.33 -27.25
CA ALA A 844 10.08 1.24 -26.31
C ALA A 844 10.55 1.40 -24.84
N ASN A 845 11.85 1.26 -24.57
CA ASN A 845 12.44 1.58 -23.28
C ASN A 845 12.60 3.10 -23.14
N TYR A 846 11.50 3.74 -22.75
CA TYR A 846 11.46 5.19 -22.55
C TYR A 846 12.38 5.67 -21.42
N LEU A 847 12.77 4.79 -20.47
CA LEU A 847 13.71 5.13 -19.39
C LEU A 847 15.10 5.42 -19.97
N MET A 848 15.59 4.59 -20.88
CA MET A 848 16.82 4.88 -21.61
C MET A 848 16.70 6.09 -22.54
N GLY A 849 15.50 6.34 -23.09
CA GLY A 849 15.21 7.56 -23.82
C GLY A 849 15.36 8.81 -22.94
N ILE A 850 14.87 8.77 -21.70
CA ILE A 850 15.05 9.83 -20.69
C ILE A 850 16.53 10.02 -20.37
N SER A 851 17.27 8.95 -20.10
CA SER A 851 18.71 9.03 -19.82
C SER A 851 19.49 9.62 -21.01
N TYR A 852 19.14 9.26 -22.24
CA TYR A 852 19.74 9.84 -23.45
C TYR A 852 19.41 11.34 -23.59
N ILE A 853 18.16 11.74 -23.35
CA ILE A 853 17.79 13.16 -23.33
C ILE A 853 18.61 13.91 -22.28
N GLN A 854 18.78 13.35 -21.08
CA GLN A 854 19.55 13.99 -20.00
C GLN A 854 21.02 14.18 -20.37
N THR A 855 21.68 13.21 -21.00
CA THR A 855 23.08 13.35 -21.44
C THR A 855 23.22 14.38 -22.55
N LEU A 856 22.31 14.42 -23.52
CA LEU A 856 22.26 15.48 -24.54
C LEU A 856 22.10 16.86 -23.93
N MET A 857 21.23 16.99 -22.91
CA MET A 857 21.02 18.25 -22.19
C MET A 857 22.31 18.70 -21.46
N GLN A 858 23.04 17.79 -20.81
CA GLN A 858 24.31 18.08 -20.17
C GLN A 858 25.39 18.51 -21.17
N ASN A 859 25.39 17.92 -22.38
CA ASN A 859 26.30 18.31 -23.48
C ASN A 859 25.82 19.52 -24.28
N LYS A 860 24.75 20.21 -23.83
CA LYS A 860 24.19 21.40 -24.46
C LYS A 860 23.60 21.18 -25.86
N GLU A 861 23.30 19.93 -26.22
CA GLU A 861 22.63 19.51 -27.46
C GLU A 861 21.10 19.62 -27.39
N TYR A 862 20.60 20.79 -26.99
CA TYR A 862 19.19 20.99 -26.67
C TYR A 862 18.24 20.76 -27.85
N SER A 863 18.67 21.03 -29.09
CA SER A 863 17.87 20.78 -30.30
C SER A 863 17.62 19.28 -30.52
N THR A 864 18.67 18.46 -30.37
CA THR A 864 18.59 17.00 -30.50
C THR A 864 17.70 16.42 -29.40
N ALA A 865 17.90 16.89 -28.15
CA ALA A 865 17.07 16.51 -27.01
C ALA A 865 15.59 16.85 -27.24
N LEU A 866 15.29 18.05 -27.75
CA LEU A 866 13.92 18.48 -28.05
C LEU A 866 13.26 17.61 -29.12
N ASN A 867 13.97 17.27 -30.19
CA ASN A 867 13.43 16.41 -31.25
C ASN A 867 13.01 15.05 -30.70
N LEU A 868 13.84 14.44 -29.84
CA LEU A 868 13.51 13.17 -29.19
C LEU A 868 12.32 13.30 -28.23
N LEU A 869 12.26 14.38 -27.44
CA LEU A 869 11.12 14.68 -26.56
C LEU A 869 9.80 14.84 -27.33
N GLN A 870 9.84 15.31 -28.58
CA GLN A 870 8.64 15.44 -29.42
C GLN A 870 8.12 14.11 -29.97
N SER A 871 8.98 13.09 -30.08
CA SER A 871 8.60 11.78 -30.63
C SER A 871 8.46 10.67 -29.59
N ILE A 872 9.13 10.79 -28.43
CA ILE A 872 9.09 9.77 -27.38
C ILE A 872 7.71 9.72 -26.71
N ASN A 873 7.26 8.52 -26.34
CA ASN A 873 6.07 8.32 -25.52
C ASN A 873 6.48 7.79 -24.15
N ILE A 874 6.36 8.63 -23.12
CA ILE A 874 6.70 8.32 -21.73
C ILE A 874 5.44 7.82 -21.01
N LEU A 875 5.54 6.63 -20.43
CA LEU A 875 4.54 6.12 -19.51
C LEU A 875 4.95 6.49 -18.08
N PRO A 876 4.26 7.44 -17.43
CA PRO A 876 4.69 7.94 -16.14
C PRO A 876 4.38 6.90 -15.05
N TYR A 877 5.19 6.93 -14.00
CA TYR A 877 4.74 6.46 -12.69
C TYR A 877 3.86 7.53 -12.02
N GLU A 878 3.12 7.14 -10.98
CA GLU A 878 2.21 8.05 -10.27
C GLU A 878 2.90 9.36 -9.83
N GLY A 879 2.34 10.50 -10.24
CA GLY A 879 2.86 11.83 -9.89
C GLY A 879 4.09 12.31 -10.70
N SER A 880 4.64 11.51 -11.63
CA SER A 880 5.84 11.88 -12.38
C SER A 880 5.62 13.10 -13.31
N THR A 881 6.61 14.00 -13.35
CA THR A 881 6.66 15.15 -14.26
C THR A 881 7.96 15.24 -15.07
N VAL A 882 8.79 14.19 -15.03
CA VAL A 882 10.17 14.18 -15.57
C VAL A 882 10.21 14.57 -17.05
N GLY A 883 9.39 13.94 -17.89
CA GLY A 883 9.35 14.22 -19.34
C GLY A 883 8.99 15.68 -19.64
N ARG A 884 7.97 16.21 -18.97
CA ARG A 884 7.53 17.61 -19.10
C ARG A 884 8.59 18.60 -18.64
N ASN A 885 9.31 18.29 -17.56
CA ASN A 885 10.39 19.13 -17.04
C ASN A 885 11.58 19.18 -17.99
N LEU A 886 11.95 18.04 -18.61
CA LEU A 886 12.99 17.99 -19.63
C LEU A 886 12.60 18.79 -20.88
N TYR A 887 11.34 18.69 -21.32
CA TYR A 887 10.79 19.51 -22.42
C TYR A 887 10.83 21.00 -22.13
N ARG A 888 10.40 21.41 -20.93
CA ARG A 888 10.52 22.79 -20.45
C ARG A 888 11.96 23.26 -20.55
N LYS A 889 12.89 22.49 -19.97
CA LYS A 889 14.31 22.85 -19.88
C LYS A 889 14.93 22.98 -21.27
N ALA A 890 14.72 22.03 -22.16
CA ALA A 890 15.25 22.06 -23.53
C ALA A 890 14.84 23.34 -24.29
N LEU A 891 13.56 23.70 -24.24
CA LEU A 891 13.04 24.89 -24.91
C LEU A 891 13.58 26.19 -24.31
N LEU A 892 13.66 26.29 -22.98
CA LEU A 892 14.21 27.47 -22.32
C LEU A 892 15.69 27.66 -22.63
N MET A 893 16.47 26.56 -22.70
CA MET A 893 17.87 26.64 -23.07
C MET A 893 18.07 27.05 -24.54
N LEU A 894 17.21 26.56 -25.46
CA LEU A 894 17.18 27.03 -26.84
C LEU A 894 16.81 28.51 -26.94
N ALA A 895 15.85 28.98 -26.14
CA ALA A 895 15.51 30.40 -26.08
C ALA A 895 16.72 31.23 -25.64
N ILE A 896 17.45 30.80 -24.60
CA ILE A 896 18.66 31.47 -24.13
C ILE A 896 19.74 31.49 -25.23
N GLN A 897 19.92 30.41 -25.98
CA GLN A 897 20.84 30.40 -27.14
C GLN A 897 20.44 31.43 -28.20
N GLN A 898 19.16 31.54 -28.53
CA GLN A 898 18.67 32.54 -29.48
C GLN A 898 18.82 33.97 -28.95
N MET A 899 18.59 34.21 -27.65
CA MET A 899 18.83 35.50 -27.01
C MET A 899 20.31 35.93 -27.11
N LYS A 900 21.24 34.99 -26.91
CA LYS A 900 22.68 35.25 -27.08
C LYS A 900 23.05 35.59 -28.53
N LEU A 901 22.26 35.11 -29.50
CA LEU A 901 22.39 35.44 -30.92
C LEU A 901 21.57 36.68 -31.32
N HIS A 902 20.96 37.39 -30.38
CA HIS A 902 20.06 38.52 -30.61
C HIS A 902 18.82 38.19 -31.47
N GLN A 903 18.43 36.90 -31.55
CA GLN A 903 17.25 36.43 -32.29
C GLN A 903 16.03 36.36 -31.35
N TYR A 904 15.61 37.51 -30.85
CA TYR A 904 14.62 37.61 -29.77
C TYR A 904 13.23 37.09 -30.14
N GLU A 905 12.78 37.25 -31.39
CA GLU A 905 11.48 36.68 -31.83
C GLU A 905 11.49 35.15 -31.80
N LYS A 906 12.60 34.52 -32.21
CA LYS A 906 12.76 33.06 -32.12
C LYS A 906 12.85 32.59 -30.67
N ALA A 907 13.52 33.36 -29.82
CA ALA A 907 13.56 33.07 -28.39
C ALA A 907 12.15 33.11 -27.78
N LEU A 908 11.34 34.13 -28.09
CA LEU A 908 9.93 34.22 -27.67
C LEU A 908 9.13 33.00 -28.12
N ALA A 909 9.30 32.53 -29.35
CA ALA A 909 8.61 31.33 -29.84
C ALA A 909 8.97 30.07 -29.04
N PHE A 910 10.24 29.89 -28.66
CA PHE A 910 10.65 28.80 -27.79
C PHE A 910 10.09 28.93 -26.37
N ILE A 911 10.05 30.14 -25.81
CA ILE A 911 9.49 30.38 -24.47
C ILE A 911 7.99 30.06 -24.45
N GLN A 912 7.23 30.48 -25.46
CA GLN A 912 5.78 30.14 -25.53
C GLN A 912 5.57 28.63 -25.60
N ARG A 913 6.36 27.91 -26.40
CA ARG A 913 6.29 26.45 -26.47
C ARG A 913 6.62 25.80 -25.13
N SER A 914 7.51 26.39 -24.33
CA SER A 914 7.92 25.81 -23.03
C SER A 914 6.80 25.76 -22.00
N LYS A 915 5.74 26.56 -22.19
CA LYS A 915 4.53 26.59 -21.35
C LYS A 915 3.56 25.43 -21.65
N LEU A 916 3.70 24.76 -22.80
CA LEU A 916 2.82 23.65 -23.22
C LEU A 916 3.04 22.38 -22.39
N TRP A 917 2.00 21.55 -22.29
CA TRP A 917 2.02 20.25 -21.59
C TRP A 917 1.67 19.10 -22.55
N PRO A 918 2.63 18.62 -23.37
CA PRO A 918 2.39 17.51 -24.28
C PRO A 918 2.05 16.21 -23.53
N GLU A 919 0.89 15.60 -23.82
CA GLU A 919 0.44 14.37 -23.14
C GLU A 919 1.40 13.19 -23.34
N ASN A 920 2.10 13.11 -24.47
CA ASN A 920 3.09 12.05 -24.76
C ASN A 920 4.28 12.03 -23.79
N LEU A 921 4.45 13.08 -22.98
CA LEU A 921 5.49 13.19 -21.97
C LEU A 921 5.04 12.70 -20.58
N GLY A 922 3.84 12.12 -20.49
CA GLY A 922 3.33 11.48 -19.28
C GLY A 922 2.90 12.44 -18.18
N ALA A 923 2.67 13.73 -18.48
CA ALA A 923 2.23 14.70 -17.48
C ALA A 923 1.12 15.59 -18.03
N GLY A 924 0.00 15.65 -17.31
CA GLY A 924 -1.10 16.55 -17.62
C GLY A 924 -0.96 17.92 -16.94
N LYS A 925 -1.55 18.96 -17.54
CA LYS A 925 -1.50 20.34 -17.02
C LYS A 925 -2.25 20.51 -15.68
N PRO A 926 -1.62 21.06 -14.63
CA PRO A 926 -2.29 21.53 -13.41
C PRO A 926 -3.23 22.72 -13.68
N TYR A 927 -3.96 23.17 -12.65
CA TYR A 927 -4.68 24.45 -12.73
C TYR A 927 -3.72 25.63 -12.96
N ASP A 928 -4.17 26.65 -13.69
CA ASP A 928 -3.31 27.80 -14.05
C ASP A 928 -2.72 28.51 -12.83
N ASN A 929 -3.49 28.60 -11.75
CA ASN A 929 -3.03 29.20 -10.50
C ASN A 929 -1.94 28.40 -9.79
N MET A 930 -1.72 27.13 -10.14
CA MET A 930 -0.65 26.27 -9.59
C MET A 930 0.65 26.31 -10.41
N LEU A 931 0.64 26.88 -11.61
CA LEU A 931 1.79 26.88 -12.50
C LEU A 931 2.87 27.86 -12.04
N ASP A 932 4.15 27.49 -12.22
CA ASP A 932 5.30 28.38 -12.08
C ASP A 932 5.90 28.77 -13.42
N GLU A 933 5.39 29.85 -13.99
CA GLU A 933 5.86 30.44 -15.25
C GLU A 933 6.81 31.64 -15.02
N SER A 934 7.32 31.83 -13.80
CA SER A 934 8.06 33.05 -13.43
C SER A 934 9.30 33.24 -14.29
N LEU A 935 10.02 32.17 -14.62
CA LEU A 935 11.20 32.22 -15.49
C LEU A 935 10.84 32.49 -16.95
N GLU A 936 9.81 31.84 -17.47
CA GLU A 936 9.30 32.08 -18.81
C GLU A 936 8.96 33.56 -18.97
N ASN A 937 8.19 34.10 -18.02
CA ASN A 937 7.79 35.51 -18.02
C ASN A 937 9.02 36.43 -17.87
N TRP A 938 10.00 36.06 -17.04
CA TRP A 938 11.23 36.86 -16.92
C TRP A 938 12.03 36.90 -18.24
N LEU A 939 12.14 35.76 -18.93
CA LEU A 939 12.82 35.70 -20.22
C LEU A 939 12.02 36.46 -21.30
N GLU A 940 10.69 36.36 -21.31
CA GLU A 940 9.82 37.16 -22.17
C GLU A 940 10.06 38.67 -21.96
N TYR A 941 10.08 39.13 -20.71
CA TYR A 941 10.38 40.51 -20.35
C TYR A 941 11.72 40.99 -20.96
N GLN A 942 12.78 40.20 -20.81
CA GLN A 942 14.10 40.53 -21.36
C GLN A 942 14.09 40.61 -22.90
N ASN A 943 13.35 39.71 -23.57
CA ASN A 943 13.21 39.73 -25.02
C ASN A 943 12.40 40.94 -25.51
N TYR A 944 11.28 41.26 -24.86
CA TYR A 944 10.46 42.43 -25.21
C TYR A 944 11.22 43.74 -25.02
N LEU A 945 12.01 43.87 -23.95
CA LEU A 945 12.90 45.01 -23.79
C LEU A 945 13.90 45.14 -24.94
N ALA A 946 14.54 44.03 -25.33
CA ALA A 946 15.50 44.03 -26.42
C ALA A 946 14.85 44.36 -27.78
N LEU A 947 13.58 43.99 -27.97
CA LEU A 947 12.76 44.35 -29.13
C LEU A 947 12.15 45.76 -29.04
N GLN A 948 12.43 46.50 -27.96
CA GLN A 948 11.85 47.83 -27.67
C GLN A 948 10.31 47.84 -27.52
N ASP A 949 9.69 46.68 -27.30
CA ASP A 949 8.27 46.56 -26.96
C ASP A 949 8.06 46.78 -25.46
N LYS A 950 8.09 48.06 -25.07
CA LYS A 950 7.95 48.48 -23.67
C LYS A 950 6.61 48.07 -23.05
N ASN A 951 5.55 47.98 -23.86
CA ASN A 951 4.22 47.63 -23.37
C ASN A 951 4.18 46.16 -22.94
N SER A 952 4.61 45.24 -23.83
CA SER A 952 4.65 43.81 -23.53
C SER A 952 5.64 43.51 -22.39
N ALA A 953 6.78 44.20 -22.36
CA ALA A 953 7.75 44.09 -21.26
C ALA A 953 7.11 44.45 -19.91
N SER A 954 6.44 45.60 -19.81
CA SER A 954 5.79 46.03 -18.57
C SER A 954 4.67 45.09 -18.14
N LEU A 955 3.85 44.60 -19.08
CA LEU A 955 2.77 43.65 -18.77
C LEU A 955 3.32 42.34 -18.22
N THR A 956 4.39 41.83 -18.81
CA THR A 956 5.00 40.56 -18.40
C THR A 956 5.63 40.67 -17.00
N LEU A 957 6.27 41.79 -16.72
CA LEU A 957 6.85 42.09 -15.42
C LEU A 957 5.78 42.17 -14.32
N GLN A 958 4.66 42.84 -14.62
CA GLN A 958 3.51 42.91 -13.72
C GLN A 958 2.92 41.52 -13.46
N LYS A 959 2.82 40.68 -14.49
CA LYS A 959 2.34 39.29 -14.37
C LYS A 959 3.18 38.45 -13.41
N ILE A 960 4.51 38.62 -13.38
CA ILE A 960 5.39 37.93 -12.41
C ILE A 960 4.99 38.31 -10.97
N ILE A 961 4.84 39.61 -10.72
CA ILE A 961 4.51 40.15 -9.40
C ILE A 961 3.11 39.68 -8.98
N ASP A 962 2.11 39.84 -9.84
CA ASP A 962 0.73 39.48 -9.54
C ASP A 962 0.58 37.98 -9.25
N ASN A 963 1.20 37.12 -10.07
CA ASN A 963 1.17 35.67 -9.86
C ASN A 963 1.83 35.27 -8.54
N SER A 964 2.97 35.86 -8.20
CA SER A 964 3.67 35.58 -6.94
C SER A 964 2.89 36.09 -5.72
N MET A 965 2.26 37.25 -5.82
CA MET A 965 1.36 37.78 -4.79
C MET A 965 0.12 36.91 -4.62
N GLN A 966 -0.46 36.42 -5.72
CA GLN A 966 -1.58 35.47 -5.66
C GLN A 966 -1.15 34.16 -4.98
N GLN A 967 0.05 33.68 -5.28
CA GLN A 967 0.59 32.45 -4.72
C GLN A 967 0.93 32.53 -3.23
N LEU A 968 1.32 33.71 -2.72
CA LEU A 968 1.34 33.95 -1.28
C LEU A 968 -0.01 33.69 -0.61
N VAL A 969 -1.13 33.88 -1.30
CA VAL A 969 -2.46 33.63 -0.76
C VAL A 969 -2.81 32.14 -0.84
N ILE A 970 -2.65 31.52 -2.01
CA ILE A 970 -3.18 30.18 -2.29
C ILE A 970 -2.22 29.02 -1.97
N ALA A 971 -0.92 29.25 -1.82
CA ALA A 971 0.02 28.18 -1.56
C ALA A 971 -0.17 27.62 -0.14
N GLU A 972 -0.42 26.31 -0.04
CA GLU A 972 -0.45 25.55 1.21
C GLU A 972 0.99 25.20 1.68
N GLY A 973 1.96 25.18 0.76
CA GLY A 973 3.40 25.06 1.01
C GLY A 973 4.18 26.33 0.62
N SER A 974 5.51 26.25 0.53
CA SER A 974 6.37 27.43 0.30
C SER A 974 6.31 27.96 -1.15
N ILE A 975 6.66 29.24 -1.33
CA ILE A 975 7.03 29.74 -2.65
C ILE A 975 8.39 29.17 -3.01
N SER A 976 8.54 28.60 -4.21
CA SER A 976 9.83 28.05 -4.63
C SER A 976 10.92 29.13 -4.49
N PRO A 977 12.12 28.82 -3.95
CA PRO A 977 13.20 29.79 -3.80
C PRO A 977 13.51 30.52 -5.11
N PHE A 978 13.32 29.83 -6.23
CA PHE A 978 13.50 30.38 -7.55
C PHE A 978 12.41 31.36 -7.98
N ARG A 979 11.12 31.05 -7.75
CA ARG A 979 10.04 32.04 -7.96
C ARG A 979 10.26 33.26 -7.08
N TYR A 980 10.66 33.06 -5.84
CA TYR A 980 11.02 34.14 -4.92
C TYR A 980 12.12 35.02 -5.54
N TYR A 981 13.23 34.41 -5.98
CA TYR A 981 14.34 35.12 -6.64
C TYR A 981 13.88 35.97 -7.83
N VAL A 982 13.14 35.37 -8.79
CA VAL A 982 12.66 36.08 -9.99
C VAL A 982 11.69 37.20 -9.64
N THR A 983 10.85 37.01 -8.62
CA THR A 983 9.92 38.04 -8.13
C THR A 983 10.68 39.23 -7.53
N MET A 984 11.74 38.96 -6.77
CA MET A 984 12.59 40.00 -6.20
C MET A 984 13.32 40.81 -7.29
N LEU A 985 13.75 40.16 -8.37
CA LEU A 985 14.26 40.86 -9.56
C LEU A 985 13.18 41.75 -10.18
N ALA A 986 11.96 41.23 -10.35
CA ALA A 986 10.86 42.01 -10.91
C ALA A 986 10.53 43.27 -10.09
N PHE A 987 10.50 43.14 -8.75
CA PHE A 987 10.30 44.28 -7.85
C PHE A 987 11.41 45.34 -7.93
N ASN A 988 12.67 44.92 -8.11
CA ASN A 988 13.78 45.85 -8.28
C ASN A 988 13.64 46.67 -9.56
N VAL A 989 13.20 46.03 -10.64
CA VAL A 989 13.01 46.70 -11.95
C VAL A 989 11.91 47.75 -11.90
N ILE A 990 10.75 47.45 -11.28
CA ILE A 990 9.66 48.44 -11.15
C ILE A 990 9.92 49.50 -10.08
N ASN A 991 11.03 49.41 -9.35
CA ASN A 991 11.41 50.31 -8.26
C ASN A 991 10.30 50.52 -7.21
N ASN A 992 9.69 49.42 -6.74
CA ASN A 992 8.62 49.45 -5.72
C ASN A 992 9.07 48.80 -4.40
N PRO A 993 9.84 49.51 -3.55
CA PRO A 993 10.42 48.96 -2.32
C PRO A 993 9.37 48.57 -1.28
N THR A 994 8.21 49.23 -1.27
CA THR A 994 7.14 48.97 -0.30
C THR A 994 6.49 47.61 -0.55
N GLN A 995 6.08 47.31 -1.79
CA GLN A 995 5.50 46.00 -2.12
C GLN A 995 6.53 44.88 -2.00
N LYS A 996 7.78 45.15 -2.38
CA LYS A 996 8.89 44.21 -2.23
C LYS A 996 9.07 43.77 -0.77
N ASN A 997 9.18 44.73 0.14
CA ASN A 997 9.34 44.44 1.57
C ASN A 997 8.12 43.71 2.14
N HIS A 998 6.92 44.06 1.68
CA HIS A 998 5.70 43.37 2.08
C HIS A 998 5.70 41.89 1.64
N PHE A 999 5.99 41.61 0.36
CA PHE A 999 6.08 40.25 -0.18
C PHE A 999 7.10 39.41 0.60
N GLU A 1000 8.28 39.96 0.86
CA GLU A 1000 9.35 39.31 1.61
C GLU A 1000 8.92 38.93 3.04
N GLN A 1001 8.32 39.88 3.77
CA GLN A 1001 7.83 39.62 5.12
C GLN A 1001 6.74 38.55 5.15
N GLN A 1002 5.85 38.54 4.15
CA GLN A 1002 4.82 37.51 4.04
C GLN A 1002 5.41 36.13 3.74
N CYS A 1003 6.41 36.03 2.85
CA CYS A 1003 7.12 34.78 2.58
C CYS A 1003 7.75 34.20 3.85
N ILE A 1004 8.51 35.00 4.60
CA ILE A 1004 9.18 34.57 5.83
C ILE A 1004 8.16 34.19 6.91
N LYS A 1005 7.09 34.97 7.05
CA LYS A 1005 6.04 34.71 8.04
C LYS A 1005 5.23 33.46 7.73
N LYS A 1006 4.83 33.27 6.48
CA LYS A 1006 3.99 32.15 6.05
C LYS A 1006 4.79 30.86 5.92
N PHE A 1007 6.08 30.94 5.55
CA PHE A 1007 6.95 29.79 5.30
C PHE A 1007 8.22 29.86 6.16
N PRO A 1008 8.10 29.71 7.49
CA PRO A 1008 9.24 29.84 8.41
C PRO A 1008 10.37 28.85 8.10
N ASN A 1009 10.03 27.65 7.61
CA ASN A 1009 11.01 26.62 7.24
C ASN A 1009 11.85 26.97 6.00
N SER A 1010 11.39 27.91 5.16
CA SER A 1010 12.11 28.38 3.98
C SER A 1010 12.74 29.76 4.20
N ALA A 1011 12.57 30.35 5.39
CA ALA A 1011 13.00 31.71 5.69
C ALA A 1011 14.51 31.88 5.53
N ASP A 1012 15.32 30.89 5.92
CA ASP A 1012 16.78 30.98 5.80
C ASP A 1012 17.24 31.00 4.34
N ILE A 1013 16.59 30.21 3.48
CA ILE A 1013 16.86 30.23 2.03
C ILE A 1013 16.46 31.58 1.43
N TYR A 1014 15.30 32.14 1.82
CA TYR A 1014 14.87 33.45 1.33
C TYR A 1014 15.80 34.59 1.79
N ARG A 1015 16.35 34.50 3.01
CA ARG A 1015 17.37 35.43 3.53
C ARG A 1015 18.69 35.30 2.78
N LEU A 1016 19.17 34.08 2.54
CA LEU A 1016 20.37 33.83 1.74
C LEU A 1016 20.26 34.47 0.34
N ILE A 1017 19.11 34.32 -0.31
CA ILE A 1017 18.84 34.92 -1.63
C ILE A 1017 18.87 36.46 -1.60
N LYS A 1018 18.49 37.06 -0.47
CA LYS A 1018 18.50 38.52 -0.28
C LYS A 1018 19.92 39.06 -0.16
N ASP A 1019 20.77 38.36 0.58
CA ASP A 1019 22.13 38.81 0.91
C ASP A 1019 23.10 38.68 -0.28
N ASP A 1020 22.79 37.80 -1.24
CA ASP A 1020 23.51 37.68 -2.51
C ASP A 1020 23.15 38.88 -3.43
N LYS A 1021 23.97 39.94 -3.42
CA LYS A 1021 23.73 41.23 -4.12
C LYS A 1021 23.19 41.03 -5.56
N LEU A 1022 21.88 41.21 -5.72
CA LEU A 1022 21.13 41.01 -6.97
C LEU A 1022 21.44 42.12 -7.99
N ASN A 1023 22.30 41.85 -8.99
CA ASN A 1023 22.58 42.78 -10.09
C ASN A 1023 22.11 42.18 -11.44
N GLU A 1024 21.56 42.98 -12.37
CA GLU A 1024 20.98 42.51 -13.66
C GLU A 1024 21.93 41.67 -14.54
N ARG A 1025 23.26 41.87 -14.44
CA ARG A 1025 24.26 41.04 -15.14
C ARG A 1025 24.38 39.61 -14.60
N SER A 1026 23.82 39.32 -13.43
CA SER A 1026 23.96 38.02 -12.75
C SER A 1026 22.89 37.00 -13.15
N THR A 1027 21.80 37.34 -13.84
CA THR A 1027 20.72 36.37 -14.12
C THR A 1027 21.12 35.34 -15.17
N LEU A 1028 21.82 35.73 -16.24
CA LEU A 1028 22.41 34.79 -17.22
C LEU A 1028 23.51 33.93 -16.58
N SER A 1029 24.26 34.48 -15.61
CA SER A 1029 25.27 33.76 -14.83
C SER A 1029 24.64 32.82 -13.78
N PHE A 1030 23.51 33.19 -13.20
CA PHE A 1030 22.74 32.36 -12.27
C PHE A 1030 22.06 31.20 -13.00
N LEU A 1031 21.48 31.47 -14.17
CA LEU A 1031 20.95 30.45 -15.08
C LEU A 1031 22.05 29.56 -15.67
N SER A 1032 23.25 30.08 -15.92
CA SER A 1032 24.39 29.24 -16.33
C SER A 1032 24.95 28.40 -15.17
N LYS A 1033 25.00 28.94 -13.94
CA LYS A 1033 25.35 28.18 -12.73
C LYS A 1033 24.32 27.08 -12.43
N MET A 1034 23.05 27.28 -12.79
CA MET A 1034 22.01 26.24 -12.75
C MET A 1034 22.16 25.17 -13.83
N ASP A 1035 22.82 25.50 -14.95
CA ASP A 1035 23.17 24.54 -16.01
C ASP A 1035 24.42 23.73 -15.61
N ASP A 1036 25.37 24.36 -14.91
CA ASP A 1036 26.63 23.75 -14.48
C ASP A 1036 26.50 22.89 -13.20
N ASN A 1037 25.47 23.11 -12.36
CA ASN A 1037 25.20 22.31 -11.15
C ASN A 1037 23.89 21.50 -11.29
N ALA A 1038 24.01 20.26 -11.77
CA ALA A 1038 22.92 19.28 -11.73
C ALA A 1038 22.36 19.08 -10.31
N GLU A 1039 23.18 19.24 -9.26
CA GLU A 1039 22.75 19.19 -7.86
C GLU A 1039 21.70 20.24 -7.51
N ILE A 1040 21.82 21.49 -7.97
CA ILE A 1040 20.83 22.54 -7.63
C ILE A 1040 19.46 22.23 -8.24
N TRP A 1041 19.43 21.64 -9.43
CA TRP A 1041 18.17 21.19 -10.06
C TRP A 1041 17.60 19.95 -9.39
N THR A 1042 18.46 19.02 -8.95
CA THR A 1042 18.09 17.76 -8.30
C THR A 1042 17.70 17.95 -6.84
N GLU A 1043 18.29 18.93 -6.17
CA GLU A 1043 17.99 19.40 -4.81
C GLU A 1043 16.75 20.31 -4.84
N TRP A 1044 16.55 21.10 -5.90
CA TRP A 1044 15.28 21.79 -6.16
C TRP A 1044 14.13 20.82 -6.45
N GLN A 1045 14.35 19.77 -7.26
CA GLN A 1045 13.36 18.71 -7.44
C GLN A 1045 13.12 17.89 -6.18
N ARG A 1046 14.17 17.54 -5.41
CA ARG A 1046 14.05 16.85 -4.12
C ARG A 1046 13.27 17.68 -3.10
N ASN A 1047 13.55 18.98 -2.97
CA ASN A 1047 12.87 19.87 -2.02
C ASN A 1047 11.45 20.29 -2.45
N VAL A 1048 11.03 19.99 -3.69
CA VAL A 1048 9.66 20.19 -4.18
C VAL A 1048 8.87 18.87 -4.20
N LEU A 1049 9.57 17.72 -4.15
CA LEU A 1049 8.98 16.37 -4.04
C LEU A 1049 8.99 15.82 -2.60
N GLN A 1050 9.75 16.41 -1.67
CA GLN A 1050 9.64 16.24 -0.21
C GLN A 1050 8.77 17.33 0.42
#